data_AF-A0A8H4RJC2-F1
#
_entry.id   AF-A0A8H4RJC2-F1
#
_cell.length_a   1.000
_cell.length_b   1.000
_cell.length_c   1.000
_cell.angle_alpha   90.00
_cell.angle_beta   90.00
_cell.angle_gamma   90.00
#
_symmetry.space_group_name_H-M   'P 1'
#
loop_
_entity.id
_entity.type
_entity.pdbx_description
1 polymer ?
#
loop_
_entity_poly.entity_id
_entity_poly.type
_entity_poly.pdbx_seq_one_letter_code
_entity_poly.pdbx_strand_id
1 'polypeptide(L)'
;MEYMIRFTQVHETFRLAEIQALAVLEEINLEILSYSPSSPFCIVNISSEEAAIRLVKRSILAKAIYEVWGSGSSYEDLHDNVRGISQHLWPLYKDSSFKFSVDSFQGSRSTTEQKKIIEGFRFLGFEGPIKMKGAEQDFCVLEEWQFDAAALGVHEPQAVHLGRFLSSSQREIIGKYDLKKRKYICTTSMDAELALITANITLAAPGKLFYDPFVGSGSFPVACAHFGALAFGSDIDGRSIRGKGKSSLFSNFVQYDLTNQFGDSFVADLTNTPLRTARLFDGIVCDPPYGVREGLKVLGSRDPTKGKEPIFKDGKAHHTEEGYIPPKRPYSFLAMLDDILEFASVSLVDEGRLSFWMPTSNDQDQEIQIPQHSCLQITSVCTQTFNRWSRRLITYRRIPDAEVVIGVTKEKVKQNGVSADELNPFRKGYFQGFKAAFRMLIEASLVGHIRKFGEMYEPLWEDLLRSCTFKIRAIWVHLSHLHPRLFHGLALIEPVIQGVTPKGPNAAMFTSYRADLWPSRSKAEMAFKKNPFFEILDPRALSKYIEYGLREVPTAIYPISGANAVPEGSVTLTTTKHQEAWSYLRSNFAPLPLKNSIDPNEDRLLSPDIDLEEDGKLMFACPEAMLTLQNLPLLRPSVIWIYGADSPINVHSLREEKAENYGYGDWRKWRGN
;
A
#
# COMPACT_ATOMS: atom_id res chain seq x y z
N MET A 1 22.73 18.26 11.75
CA MET A 1 23.90 17.85 12.56
C MET A 1 24.26 16.44 12.15
N GLU A 2 25.52 16.03 12.31
CA GLU A 2 25.93 14.67 11.98
C GLU A 2 25.66 13.73 13.14
N TYR A 3 25.04 12.60 12.81
CA TYR A 3 24.77 11.50 13.73
C TYR A 3 25.39 10.23 13.18
N MET A 4 25.76 9.31 14.07
CA MET A 4 26.30 8.01 13.71
C MET A 4 25.41 6.89 14.24
N ILE A 5 24.89 6.07 13.32
CA ILE A 5 24.19 4.84 13.66
C ILE A 5 25.22 3.72 13.79
N ARG A 6 25.15 3.00 14.91
CA ARG A 6 25.94 1.80 15.15
C ARG A 6 25.10 0.55 14.88
N PHE A 7 25.31 -0.11 13.75
CA PHE A 7 24.58 -1.33 13.37
C PHE A 7 25.09 -2.61 14.04
N THR A 8 24.26 -3.65 14.03
CA THR A 8 24.64 -5.05 14.30
C THR A 8 25.43 -5.62 13.13
N GLN A 9 26.22 -6.66 13.39
CA GLN A 9 27.03 -7.33 12.37
C GLN A 9 26.33 -8.55 11.77
N VAL A 10 25.08 -8.33 11.37
CA VAL A 10 24.25 -9.31 10.67
C VAL A 10 23.41 -8.58 9.62
N HIS A 11 22.97 -9.32 8.60
CA HIS A 11 22.01 -8.83 7.61
C HIS A 11 22.41 -7.49 6.98
N GLU A 12 23.66 -7.37 6.53
CA GLU A 12 24.28 -6.13 6.01
C GLU A 12 23.43 -5.44 4.94
N THR A 13 22.81 -6.24 4.08
CA THR A 13 21.94 -5.78 2.98
C THR A 13 20.60 -5.22 3.46
N PHE A 14 20.20 -5.48 4.71
CA PHE A 14 18.95 -5.02 5.31
C PHE A 14 19.11 -3.73 6.11
N ARG A 15 20.34 -3.37 6.53
CA ARG A 15 20.60 -2.25 7.45
C ARG A 15 20.07 -0.93 6.92
N LEU A 16 20.48 -0.55 5.70
CA LEU A 16 19.99 0.68 5.07
C LEU A 16 18.52 0.61 4.71
N ALA A 17 18.04 -0.54 4.21
CA ALA A 17 16.64 -0.71 3.86
C ALA A 17 15.71 -0.50 5.06
N GLU A 18 16.06 -1.04 6.22
CA GLU A 18 15.32 -0.81 7.46
C GLU A 18 15.36 0.67 7.88
N ILE A 19 16.55 1.28 7.95
CA ILE A 19 16.68 2.67 8.40
C ILE A 19 15.98 3.65 7.45
N GLN A 20 16.07 3.45 6.14
CA GLN A 20 15.34 4.28 5.17
C GLN A 20 13.83 4.11 5.31
N ALA A 21 13.34 2.90 5.57
CA ALA A 21 11.92 2.68 5.85
C ALA A 21 11.47 3.36 7.15
N LEU A 22 12.29 3.33 8.20
CA LEU A 22 12.00 4.02 9.46
C LEU A 22 12.02 5.53 9.31
N ALA A 23 12.91 6.09 8.49
CA ALA A 23 12.90 7.51 8.16
C ALA A 23 11.61 7.91 7.45
N VAL A 24 11.14 7.10 6.48
CA VAL A 24 9.84 7.33 5.81
C VAL A 24 8.70 7.28 6.81
N LEU A 25 8.68 6.30 7.72
CA LEU A 25 7.61 6.17 8.70
C LEU A 25 7.55 7.37 9.66
N GLU A 26 8.69 7.81 10.17
CA GLU A 26 8.80 8.88 11.16
C GLU A 26 8.82 10.28 10.51
N GLU A 27 8.63 10.35 9.19
CA GLU A 27 8.68 11.58 8.38
C GLU A 27 9.99 12.37 8.58
N ILE A 28 11.11 11.64 8.66
CA ILE A 28 12.44 12.19 8.88
C ILE A 28 13.14 12.38 7.54
N ASN A 29 13.61 13.60 7.27
CA ASN A 29 14.55 13.85 6.19
C ASN A 29 15.93 13.27 6.59
N LEU A 30 16.22 12.08 6.06
CA LEU A 30 17.44 11.35 6.32
C LEU A 30 18.36 11.42 5.10
N GLU A 31 19.56 11.94 5.29
CA GLU A 31 20.64 11.90 4.30
C GLU A 31 21.76 10.98 4.82
N ILE A 32 22.18 10.02 4.00
CA ILE A 32 23.30 9.12 4.32
C ILE A 32 24.58 9.78 3.82
N LEU A 33 25.47 10.16 4.74
CA LEU A 33 26.75 10.80 4.42
C LEU A 33 27.85 9.77 4.16
N SER A 34 27.89 8.70 4.94
CA SER A 34 28.88 7.62 4.79
C SER A 34 28.33 6.29 5.29
N TYR A 35 28.48 5.23 4.49
CA TYR A 35 28.15 3.86 4.87
C TYR A 35 29.01 2.86 4.08
N SER A 36 29.49 1.84 4.76
CA SER A 36 30.10 0.66 4.14
C SER A 36 29.47 -0.61 4.71
N PRO A 37 29.10 -1.62 3.89
CA PRO A 37 28.63 -2.91 4.40
C PRO A 37 29.63 -3.63 5.31
N SER A 38 30.94 -3.36 5.16
CA SER A 38 31.99 -3.95 5.99
C SER A 38 32.17 -3.23 7.33
N SER A 39 31.62 -2.02 7.47
CA SER A 39 31.64 -1.23 8.70
C SER A 39 30.26 -1.28 9.37
N PRO A 40 30.18 -1.28 10.70
CA PRO A 40 28.90 -1.11 11.37
C PRO A 40 28.47 0.35 11.49
N PHE A 41 29.35 1.29 11.16
CA PHE A 41 29.11 2.71 11.34
C PHE A 41 28.46 3.30 10.09
N CYS A 42 27.40 4.08 10.30
CA CYS A 42 26.72 4.81 9.26
C CYS A 42 26.57 6.25 9.72
N ILE A 43 27.23 7.18 9.02
CA ILE A 43 27.15 8.60 9.30
C ILE A 43 25.99 9.17 8.50
N VAL A 44 25.11 9.89 9.17
CA VAL A 44 23.87 10.42 8.61
C VAL A 44 23.67 11.86 9.05
N ASN A 45 23.00 12.64 8.21
CA ASN A 45 22.53 13.98 8.54
C ASN A 45 21.03 13.92 8.85
N ILE A 46 20.67 14.41 10.03
CA ILE A 46 19.30 14.45 10.55
C ILE A 46 19.03 15.86 11.12
N SER A 47 17.76 16.28 11.08
CA SER A 47 17.33 17.62 11.48
C SER A 47 17.45 17.91 12.98
N SER A 48 17.30 16.91 13.86
CA SER A 48 17.40 17.10 15.32
C SER A 48 17.75 15.81 16.08
N GLU A 49 18.13 15.98 17.35
CA GLU A 49 18.38 14.87 18.28
C GLU A 49 17.12 14.01 18.49
N GLU A 50 15.96 14.63 18.63
CA GLU A 50 14.69 13.91 18.82
C GLU A 50 14.35 13.08 17.59
N ALA A 51 14.63 13.57 16.39
CA ALA A 51 14.44 12.81 15.16
C ALA A 51 15.42 11.63 15.10
N ALA A 52 16.70 11.83 15.43
CA ALA A 52 17.69 10.75 15.54
C ALA A 52 17.24 9.65 16.51
N ILE A 53 16.72 10.01 17.68
CA ILE A 53 16.19 9.06 18.67
C ILE A 53 14.98 8.29 18.10
N ARG A 54 14.01 8.98 17.48
CA ARG A 54 12.84 8.32 16.88
C ARG A 54 13.23 7.35 15.77
N LEU A 55 14.19 7.73 14.91
CA LEU A 55 14.65 6.91 13.78
C LEU A 55 15.07 5.51 14.20
N VAL A 56 15.87 5.38 15.27
CA VAL A 56 16.39 4.08 15.71
C VAL A 56 15.53 3.38 16.75
N LYS A 57 14.55 4.07 17.34
CA LYS A 57 13.74 3.60 18.47
C LYS A 57 13.22 2.18 18.27
N ARG A 58 12.71 1.87 17.08
CA ARG A 58 12.12 0.55 16.74
C ARG A 58 12.95 -0.28 15.76
N SER A 59 14.16 0.16 15.44
CA SER A 59 15.04 -0.60 14.55
C SER A 59 15.49 -1.90 15.20
N ILE A 60 15.60 -2.95 14.39
CA ILE A 60 16.09 -4.25 14.80
C ILE A 60 17.59 -4.38 14.50
N LEU A 61 18.09 -3.68 13.47
CA LEU A 61 19.49 -3.76 13.02
C LEU A 61 20.38 -2.66 13.58
N ALA A 62 19.85 -1.49 13.93
CA ALA A 62 20.60 -0.50 14.69
C ALA A 62 20.76 -0.98 16.15
N LYS A 63 21.92 -0.76 16.75
CA LYS A 63 22.15 -0.92 18.20
C LYS A 63 21.91 0.38 18.95
N ALA A 64 22.46 1.46 18.40
CA ALA A 64 22.43 2.79 19.02
C ALA A 64 22.64 3.88 17.97
N ILE A 65 22.32 5.11 18.35
CA ILE A 65 22.65 6.34 17.61
C ILE A 65 23.38 7.33 18.52
N TYR A 66 24.37 8.00 17.94
CA TYR A 66 25.25 8.96 18.61
C TYR A 66 25.23 10.30 17.87
N GLU A 67 25.30 11.40 18.60
CA GLU A 67 25.70 12.70 18.04
C GLU A 67 27.23 12.72 17.87
N VAL A 68 27.71 13.04 16.67
CA VAL A 68 29.15 12.99 16.37
C VAL A 68 29.84 14.26 16.86
N TRP A 69 30.80 14.11 17.77
CA TRP A 69 31.59 15.21 18.34
C TRP A 69 32.98 15.33 17.72
N GLY A 70 33.43 14.31 17.01
CA GLY A 70 34.64 14.34 16.19
C GLY A 70 34.95 12.99 15.56
N SER A 71 35.73 13.03 14.49
CA SER A 71 36.23 11.87 13.74
C SER A 71 37.68 12.07 13.34
N GLY A 72 38.46 10.99 13.25
CA GLY A 72 39.86 11.04 12.80
C GLY A 72 40.37 9.67 12.35
N SER A 73 41.47 9.68 11.58
CA SER A 73 42.24 8.48 11.20
C SER A 73 43.16 7.99 12.32
N SER A 74 43.46 8.85 13.29
CA SER A 74 44.25 8.55 14.48
C SER A 74 43.65 9.25 15.69
N TYR A 75 44.11 8.91 16.90
CA TYR A 75 43.69 9.59 18.12
C TYR A 75 44.10 11.07 18.15
N GLU A 76 45.24 11.41 17.56
CA GLU A 76 45.72 12.80 17.45
C GLU A 76 44.78 13.61 16.55
N ASP A 77 44.49 13.08 15.35
CA ASP A 77 43.54 13.70 14.42
C ASP A 77 42.15 13.85 15.04
N LEU A 78 41.70 12.84 15.78
CA LEU A 78 40.42 12.89 16.49
C LEU A 78 40.39 13.98 17.54
N HIS A 79 41.43 14.11 18.37
CA HIS A 79 41.46 15.14 19.40
C HIS A 79 41.44 16.56 18.81
N ASP A 80 42.17 16.78 17.71
CA ASP A 80 42.17 18.06 17.01
C ASP A 80 40.82 18.35 16.35
N ASN A 81 40.20 17.33 15.74
CA ASN A 81 38.86 17.46 15.17
C ASN A 81 37.80 17.75 16.24
N VAL A 82 37.84 17.06 17.39
CA VAL A 82 36.92 17.30 18.52
C VAL A 82 37.03 18.74 19.02
N ARG A 83 38.25 19.28 19.15
CA ARG A 83 38.45 20.71 19.48
C ARG A 83 37.87 21.63 18.41
N GLY A 84 38.05 21.29 17.14
CA GLY A 84 37.56 22.11 16.03
C GLY A 84 36.03 22.18 15.94
N ILE A 85 35.34 21.04 16.14
CA ILE A 85 33.91 20.95 15.80
C ILE A 85 32.97 21.02 17.01
N SER A 86 33.37 20.52 18.19
CA SER A 86 32.45 20.38 19.33
C SER A 86 32.78 21.29 20.52
N GLN A 87 33.87 22.07 20.48
CA GLN A 87 34.29 22.91 21.62
C GLN A 87 33.19 23.86 22.13
N HIS A 88 32.36 24.37 21.23
CA HIS A 88 31.23 25.24 21.58
C HIS A 88 30.15 24.54 22.42
N LEU A 89 30.09 23.19 22.41
CA LEU A 89 29.11 22.39 23.17
C LEU A 89 29.60 22.06 24.59
N TRP A 90 30.91 22.03 24.84
CA TRP A 90 31.44 21.55 26.13
C TRP A 90 30.93 22.32 27.35
N PRO A 91 30.77 23.66 27.31
CA PRO A 91 30.21 24.40 28.44
C PRO A 91 28.79 23.98 28.82
N LEU A 92 28.00 23.46 27.87
CA LEU A 92 26.62 23.01 28.13
C LEU A 92 26.57 21.76 29.02
N TYR A 93 27.63 20.96 28.99
CA TYR A 93 27.70 19.66 29.68
C TYR A 93 28.75 19.62 30.79
N LYS A 94 29.38 20.77 31.09
CA LYS A 94 30.53 20.87 31.99
C LYS A 94 30.28 20.23 33.35
N ASP A 95 29.12 20.51 33.93
CA ASP A 95 28.75 20.08 35.29
C ASP A 95 27.84 18.84 35.28
N SER A 96 27.47 18.33 34.10
CA SER A 96 26.63 17.14 33.97
C SER A 96 27.35 15.90 34.48
N SER A 97 26.63 15.00 35.14
CA SER A 97 27.18 13.69 35.45
C SER A 97 27.41 12.89 34.16
N PHE A 98 28.59 12.29 34.03
CA PHE A 98 28.99 11.66 32.77
C PHE A 98 29.64 10.29 32.95
N LYS A 99 29.74 9.53 31.86
CA LYS A 99 30.60 8.36 31.75
C LYS A 99 31.19 8.28 30.34
N PHE A 100 32.26 7.51 30.22
CA PHE A 100 32.87 7.14 28.95
C PHE A 100 32.83 5.62 28.75
N SER A 101 32.71 5.21 27.50
CA SER A 101 32.84 3.83 27.04
C SER A 101 33.70 3.75 25.78
N VAL A 102 34.19 2.56 25.46
CA VAL A 102 34.95 2.30 24.23
C VAL A 102 34.30 1.13 23.49
N ASP A 103 33.89 1.35 22.23
CA ASP A 103 33.41 0.31 21.31
C ASP A 103 34.50 0.04 20.27
N SER A 104 35.19 -1.09 20.40
CA SER A 104 36.29 -1.48 19.52
C SER A 104 35.81 -2.52 18.51
N PHE A 105 35.42 -2.09 17.31
CA PHE A 105 34.95 -3.00 16.27
C PHE A 105 36.12 -3.68 15.54
N GLN A 106 36.11 -5.01 15.44
CA GLN A 106 37.23 -5.85 14.94
C GLN A 106 38.52 -5.74 15.76
N GLY A 107 38.45 -5.07 16.92
CA GLY A 107 39.55 -4.91 17.85
C GLY A 107 39.18 -5.40 19.24
N SER A 108 40.13 -5.30 20.15
CA SER A 108 39.90 -5.49 21.58
C SER A 108 40.82 -4.56 22.35
N ARG A 109 40.34 -4.04 23.47
CA ARG A 109 41.10 -3.17 24.38
C ARG A 109 40.96 -3.69 25.80
N SER A 110 42.08 -3.86 26.48
CA SER A 110 42.10 -4.11 27.92
C SER A 110 41.55 -2.91 28.70
N THR A 111 41.11 -3.14 29.94
CA THR A 111 40.62 -2.05 30.81
C THR A 111 41.65 -0.94 30.99
N THR A 112 42.93 -1.29 31.06
CA THR A 112 44.04 -0.31 31.17
C THR A 112 44.15 0.55 29.92
N GLU A 113 44.03 -0.05 28.72
CA GLU A 113 44.06 0.70 27.46
C GLU A 113 42.82 1.57 27.29
N GLN A 114 41.63 1.05 27.61
CA GLN A 114 40.40 1.84 27.59
C GLN A 114 40.51 3.06 28.49
N LYS A 115 41.05 2.90 29.71
CA LYS A 115 41.28 4.03 30.62
C LYS A 115 42.22 5.06 30.01
N LYS A 116 43.32 4.63 29.40
CA LYS A 116 44.28 5.52 28.72
C LYS A 116 43.64 6.29 27.56
N ILE A 117 42.81 5.62 26.76
CA ILE A 117 42.04 6.24 25.67
C ILE A 117 41.11 7.32 26.24
N ILE A 118 40.34 6.99 27.28
CA ILE A 118 39.39 7.91 27.91
C ILE A 118 40.11 9.12 28.53
N GLU A 119 41.24 8.91 29.22
CA GLU A 119 42.07 9.98 29.78
C GLU A 119 42.63 10.92 28.71
N GLY A 120 42.75 10.47 27.45
CA GLY A 120 43.09 11.29 26.29
C GLY A 120 42.13 12.47 26.07
N PHE A 121 40.86 12.31 26.46
CA PHE A 121 39.81 13.33 26.33
C PHE A 121 39.75 14.31 27.52
N ARG A 122 40.74 14.32 28.42
CA ARG A 122 40.80 15.26 29.57
C ARG A 122 40.67 16.74 29.19
N PHE A 123 41.00 17.09 27.95
CA PHE A 123 40.90 18.46 27.44
C PHE A 123 39.45 18.96 27.31
N LEU A 124 38.45 18.08 27.35
CA LEU A 124 37.03 18.47 27.40
C LEU A 124 36.69 19.27 28.67
N GLY A 125 37.46 19.07 29.75
CA GLY A 125 37.34 19.87 30.97
C GLY A 125 36.02 19.71 31.72
N PHE A 126 35.37 18.54 31.64
CA PHE A 126 34.17 18.24 32.41
C PHE A 126 34.49 18.10 33.90
N GLU A 127 33.70 18.78 34.74
CA GLU A 127 33.84 18.85 36.19
C GLU A 127 32.71 18.10 36.93
N GLY A 128 31.67 17.67 36.20
CA GLY A 128 30.57 16.88 36.74
C GLY A 128 30.99 15.49 37.24
N PRO A 129 30.17 14.82 38.07
CA PRO A 129 30.55 13.56 38.69
C PRO A 129 30.49 12.38 37.70
N ILE A 130 31.49 11.49 37.76
CA ILE A 130 31.50 10.26 36.95
C ILE A 130 30.50 9.25 37.51
N LYS A 131 29.51 8.82 36.71
CA LYS A 131 28.50 7.82 37.09
C LYS A 131 28.45 6.66 36.11
N MET A 132 28.82 5.46 36.55
CA MET A 132 28.78 4.27 35.68
C MET A 132 27.36 3.80 35.31
N LYS A 133 26.33 4.24 36.05
CA LYS A 133 24.91 3.95 35.78
C LYS A 133 24.10 5.23 35.95
N GLY A 134 23.19 5.50 35.02
CA GLY A 134 22.32 6.68 35.09
C GLY A 134 23.06 8.02 35.06
N ALA A 135 24.19 8.10 34.35
CA ALA A 135 24.79 9.38 33.99
C ALA A 135 23.85 10.18 33.09
N GLU A 136 23.91 11.50 33.19
CA GLU A 136 23.18 12.41 32.29
C GLU A 136 23.76 12.38 30.88
N GLN A 137 25.09 12.24 30.77
CA GLN A 137 25.80 12.15 29.49
C GLN A 137 26.60 10.86 29.37
N ASP A 138 26.46 10.16 28.25
CA ASP A 138 27.24 8.97 27.91
C ASP A 138 28.04 9.26 26.65
N PHE A 139 29.36 9.26 26.78
CA PHE A 139 30.28 9.42 25.66
C PHE A 139 30.87 8.07 25.28
N CYS A 140 30.96 7.80 23.98
CA CYS A 140 31.54 6.58 23.47
C CYS A 140 32.65 6.92 22.49
N VAL A 141 33.82 6.30 22.70
CA VAL A 141 34.92 6.30 21.73
C VAL A 141 34.75 5.07 20.87
N LEU A 142 34.50 5.26 19.58
CA LEU A 142 34.23 4.17 18.65
C LEU A 142 35.44 3.98 17.73
N GLU A 143 36.06 2.81 17.82
CA GLU A 143 37.18 2.42 16.96
C GLU A 143 36.68 1.50 15.84
N GLU A 144 37.09 1.79 14.61
CA GLU A 144 37.00 0.86 13.49
C GLU A 144 38.38 0.26 13.22
N TRP A 145 38.51 -1.06 13.33
CA TRP A 145 39.72 -1.78 12.98
C TRP A 145 39.58 -2.48 11.64
N GLN A 146 40.70 -2.61 10.93
CA GLN A 146 40.78 -3.46 9.76
C GLN A 146 40.49 -4.92 10.15
N PHE A 147 39.76 -5.63 9.29
CA PHE A 147 39.58 -7.07 9.45
C PHE A 147 40.93 -7.79 9.47
N ASP A 148 41.10 -8.73 10.40
CA ASP A 148 42.38 -9.44 10.65
C ASP A 148 43.57 -8.52 10.98
N ALA A 149 43.34 -7.34 11.58
CA ALA A 149 44.38 -6.39 11.97
C ALA A 149 45.57 -7.04 12.70
N ALA A 150 45.30 -7.93 13.67
CA ALA A 150 46.34 -8.63 14.42
C ALA A 150 47.23 -9.52 13.53
N ALA A 151 46.65 -10.23 12.56
CA ALA A 151 47.40 -11.06 11.62
C ALA A 151 48.18 -10.24 10.59
N LEU A 152 47.68 -9.05 10.26
CA LEU A 152 48.31 -8.09 9.35
C LEU A 152 49.36 -7.20 10.03
N GLY A 153 49.57 -7.34 11.35
CA GLY A 153 50.52 -6.50 12.10
C GLY A 153 50.07 -5.04 12.24
N VAL A 154 48.76 -4.79 12.14
CA VAL A 154 48.16 -3.46 12.32
C VAL A 154 47.90 -3.24 13.80
N HIS A 155 48.51 -2.19 14.36
CA HIS A 155 48.49 -1.89 15.80
C HIS A 155 47.58 -0.71 16.18
N GLU A 156 47.02 -0.02 15.18
CA GLU A 156 46.14 1.13 15.36
C GLU A 156 44.84 0.96 14.56
N PRO A 157 43.72 1.53 15.04
CA PRO A 157 42.46 1.52 14.29
C PRO A 157 42.58 2.34 13.01
N GLN A 158 41.80 1.98 11.98
CA GLN A 158 41.75 2.72 10.71
C GLN A 158 40.89 4.00 10.80
N ALA A 159 39.96 4.04 11.75
CA ALA A 159 39.15 5.21 12.05
C ALA A 159 38.76 5.23 13.53
N VAL A 160 38.64 6.43 14.10
CA VAL A 160 38.20 6.67 15.47
C VAL A 160 37.21 7.82 15.53
N HIS A 161 36.19 7.67 16.36
CA HIS A 161 35.12 8.66 16.52
C HIS A 161 34.83 8.91 18.00
N LEU A 162 34.49 10.15 18.35
CA LEU A 162 33.86 10.48 19.63
C LEU A 162 32.38 10.76 19.39
N GLY A 163 31.50 10.00 20.03
CA GLY A 163 30.06 10.19 19.95
C GLY A 163 29.44 10.41 21.33
N ARG A 164 28.48 11.33 21.42
CA ARG A 164 27.56 11.45 22.56
C ARG A 164 26.36 10.55 22.30
N PHE A 165 26.15 9.56 23.15
CA PHE A 165 25.06 8.59 23.04
C PHE A 165 23.71 9.28 23.22
N LEU A 166 22.79 9.01 22.30
CA LEU A 166 21.43 9.55 22.34
C LEU A 166 20.42 8.48 22.75
N SER A 167 20.44 7.33 22.07
CA SER A 167 19.51 6.24 22.35
C SER A 167 19.97 4.90 21.80
N SER A 168 19.50 3.83 22.43
CA SER A 168 19.55 2.46 21.92
C SER A 168 18.25 2.10 21.20
N SER A 169 18.30 1.11 20.33
CA SER A 169 17.09 0.55 19.71
C SER A 169 16.37 -0.46 20.61
N GLN A 170 15.17 -0.90 20.21
CA GLN A 170 14.37 -1.94 20.88
C GLN A 170 14.69 -3.37 20.43
N ARG A 171 15.94 -3.66 20.04
CA ARG A 171 16.34 -4.97 19.48
C ARG A 171 16.07 -6.16 20.43
N GLU A 172 16.01 -5.93 21.73
CA GLU A 172 15.67 -6.94 22.74
C GLU A 172 14.33 -7.64 22.48
N ILE A 173 13.44 -7.01 21.71
CA ILE A 173 12.15 -7.57 21.35
C ILE A 173 12.26 -8.86 20.51
N ILE A 174 13.36 -9.08 19.80
CA ILE A 174 13.62 -10.36 19.09
C ILE A 174 13.46 -11.54 20.06
N GLY A 175 13.96 -11.38 21.29
CA GLY A 175 13.89 -12.41 22.34
C GLY A 175 12.47 -12.69 22.84
N LYS A 176 11.52 -11.76 22.67
CA LYS A 176 10.09 -11.96 22.98
C LYS A 176 9.44 -12.88 21.95
N TYR A 177 9.79 -12.72 20.67
CA TYR A 177 9.15 -13.41 19.56
C TYR A 177 9.88 -14.67 19.06
N ASP A 178 11.01 -15.02 19.68
CA ASP A 178 11.79 -16.24 19.42
C ASP A 178 10.87 -17.47 19.23
N LEU A 179 11.05 -18.15 18.10
CA LEU A 179 10.25 -19.31 17.73
C LEU A 179 10.34 -20.46 18.74
N LYS A 180 11.45 -20.58 19.49
CA LYS A 180 11.59 -21.58 20.57
C LYS A 180 10.60 -21.37 21.71
N LYS A 181 10.13 -20.14 21.89
CA LYS A 181 9.18 -19.74 22.95
C LYS A 181 7.74 -19.64 22.43
N ARG A 182 7.52 -19.72 21.12
CA ARG A 182 6.19 -19.55 20.50
C ARG A 182 5.36 -20.82 20.66
N LYS A 183 4.12 -20.68 21.16
CA LYS A 183 3.21 -21.81 21.43
C LYS A 183 2.81 -22.59 20.17
N TYR A 184 2.73 -21.90 19.03
CA TYR A 184 2.34 -22.52 17.77
C TYR A 184 3.26 -22.11 16.61
N ILE A 185 3.87 -23.10 15.97
CA ILE A 185 4.77 -22.95 14.81
C ILE A 185 4.47 -24.02 13.77
N CYS A 186 4.71 -23.69 12.49
CA CYS A 186 4.75 -24.61 11.36
C CYS A 186 6.18 -24.81 10.84
N THR A 187 6.38 -25.79 9.95
CA THR A 187 7.66 -26.16 9.32
C THR A 187 8.35 -25.04 8.53
N THR A 188 7.58 -24.04 8.15
CA THR A 188 7.96 -22.90 7.30
C THR A 188 7.83 -21.57 8.05
N SER A 189 7.73 -21.59 9.39
CA SER A 189 7.64 -20.35 10.19
C SER A 189 8.87 -19.46 9.98
N MET A 190 8.66 -18.21 9.56
CA MET A 190 9.73 -17.20 9.47
C MET A 190 10.31 -16.89 10.86
N ASP A 191 11.63 -16.71 10.95
CA ASP A 191 12.30 -16.33 12.19
C ASP A 191 11.89 -14.92 12.64
N ALA A 192 12.00 -14.68 13.95
CA ALA A 192 11.48 -13.47 14.58
C ALA A 192 12.21 -12.19 14.15
N GLU A 193 13.54 -12.25 14.00
CA GLU A 193 14.35 -11.09 13.63
C GLU A 193 14.00 -10.62 12.22
N LEU A 194 14.01 -11.52 11.24
CA LEU A 194 13.64 -11.19 9.86
C LEU A 194 12.16 -10.83 9.70
N ALA A 195 11.25 -11.43 10.49
CA ALA A 195 9.84 -11.03 10.47
C ALA A 195 9.65 -9.57 10.94
N LEU A 196 10.33 -9.15 12.01
CA LEU A 196 10.29 -7.78 12.51
C LEU A 196 10.95 -6.80 11.53
N ILE A 197 12.11 -7.15 10.98
CA ILE A 197 12.78 -6.33 9.95
C ILE A 197 11.87 -6.16 8.73
N THR A 198 11.22 -7.24 8.27
CA THR A 198 10.28 -7.19 7.13
C THR A 198 9.09 -6.28 7.45
N ALA A 199 8.52 -6.37 8.66
CA ALA A 199 7.43 -5.49 9.08
C ALA A 199 7.85 -4.00 9.11
N ASN A 200 9.07 -3.70 9.60
CA ASN A 200 9.64 -2.34 9.56
C ASN A 200 9.81 -1.85 8.11
N ILE A 201 10.46 -2.65 7.25
CA ILE A 201 10.69 -2.31 5.84
C ILE A 201 9.37 -2.08 5.08
N THR A 202 8.32 -2.80 5.46
CA THR A 202 6.97 -2.68 4.86
C THR A 202 6.13 -1.55 5.50
N LEU A 203 6.68 -0.81 6.47
CA LEU A 203 6.05 0.32 7.15
C LEU A 203 4.83 -0.04 8.03
N ALA A 204 4.87 -1.18 8.73
CA ALA A 204 3.84 -1.52 9.73
C ALA A 204 3.76 -0.45 10.82
N ALA A 205 2.54 -0.01 11.16
CA ALA A 205 2.30 1.06 12.14
C ALA A 205 0.85 1.04 12.66
N PRO A 206 0.54 1.73 13.77
CA PRO A 206 -0.83 1.93 14.22
C PRO A 206 -1.72 2.54 13.14
N GLY A 207 -2.96 2.07 13.04
CA GLY A 207 -3.94 2.55 12.06
C GLY A 207 -3.82 1.96 10.65
N LYS A 208 -2.80 1.13 10.40
CA LYS A 208 -2.56 0.49 9.09
C LYS A 208 -3.11 -0.92 8.99
N LEU A 209 -3.56 -1.31 7.80
CA LEU A 209 -4.06 -2.64 7.47
C LEU A 209 -2.99 -3.45 6.74
N PHE A 210 -2.67 -4.63 7.30
CA PHE A 210 -1.64 -5.53 6.77
C PHE A 210 -2.23 -6.88 6.36
N TYR A 211 -1.70 -7.47 5.29
CA TYR A 211 -2.14 -8.77 4.81
C TYR A 211 -0.99 -9.70 4.45
N ASP A 212 -1.10 -10.96 4.86
CA ASP A 212 -0.22 -12.05 4.46
C ASP A 212 -1.00 -13.15 3.71
N PRO A 213 -0.88 -13.25 2.37
CA PRO A 213 -1.58 -14.28 1.59
C PRO A 213 -1.03 -15.70 1.76
N PHE A 214 0.07 -15.90 2.49
CA PHE A 214 0.70 -17.19 2.77
C PHE A 214 1.02 -17.32 4.27
N VAL A 215 -0.01 -17.09 5.10
CA VAL A 215 0.15 -16.74 6.50
C VAL A 215 0.79 -17.83 7.38
N GLY A 216 0.63 -19.10 7.02
CA GLY A 216 1.13 -20.22 7.81
C GLY A 216 0.72 -20.13 9.28
N SER A 217 1.71 -20.10 10.19
CA SER A 217 1.50 -19.92 11.64
C SER A 217 1.51 -18.45 12.12
N GLY A 218 1.59 -17.48 11.20
CA GLY A 218 1.42 -16.05 11.49
C GLY A 218 2.69 -15.30 11.92
N SER A 219 3.89 -15.66 11.44
CA SER A 219 5.12 -14.94 11.81
C SER A 219 5.09 -13.46 11.41
N PHE A 220 4.67 -13.12 10.18
CA PHE A 220 4.58 -11.72 9.76
C PHE A 220 3.42 -10.97 10.40
N PRO A 221 2.19 -11.51 10.47
CA PRO A 221 1.10 -10.84 11.20
C PRO A 221 1.45 -10.50 12.65
N VAL A 222 2.13 -11.40 13.38
CA VAL A 222 2.58 -11.13 14.76
C VAL A 222 3.59 -9.99 14.81
N ALA A 223 4.52 -9.92 13.85
CA ALA A 223 5.49 -8.84 13.76
C ALA A 223 4.84 -7.49 13.38
N CYS A 224 3.87 -7.49 12.46
CA CYS A 224 3.14 -6.29 12.08
C CYS A 224 2.27 -5.77 13.23
N ALA A 225 1.59 -6.68 13.93
CA ALA A 225 0.79 -6.40 15.11
C ALA A 225 1.64 -5.85 16.28
N HIS A 226 2.87 -6.34 16.45
CA HIS A 226 3.81 -5.76 17.41
C HIS A 226 4.04 -4.27 17.17
N PHE A 227 4.17 -3.86 15.91
CA PHE A 227 4.29 -2.45 15.52
C PHE A 227 2.94 -1.72 15.39
N GLY A 228 1.84 -2.34 15.82
CA GLY A 228 0.52 -1.73 15.96
C GLY A 228 -0.40 -1.85 14.75
N ALA A 229 0.03 -2.49 13.66
CA ALA A 229 -0.83 -2.69 12.48
C ALA A 229 -1.92 -3.73 12.75
N LEU A 230 -3.10 -3.55 12.15
CA LEU A 230 -4.16 -4.56 12.15
C LEU A 230 -3.84 -5.60 11.07
N ALA A 231 -3.53 -6.82 11.49
CA ALA A 231 -3.00 -7.85 10.61
C ALA A 231 -4.03 -8.91 10.24
N PHE A 232 -4.17 -9.17 8.94
CA PHE A 232 -4.96 -10.23 8.36
C PHE A 232 -4.04 -11.25 7.68
N GLY A 233 -4.50 -12.47 7.49
CA GLY A 233 -3.78 -13.39 6.63
C GLY A 233 -4.61 -14.56 6.13
N SER A 234 -4.19 -15.13 5.02
CA SER A 234 -4.80 -16.31 4.45
C SER A 234 -3.80 -17.41 4.18
N ASP A 235 -4.28 -18.64 4.12
CA ASP A 235 -3.52 -19.77 3.62
C ASP A 235 -4.44 -20.72 2.86
N ILE A 236 -3.95 -21.31 1.77
CA ILE A 236 -4.71 -22.34 1.05
C ILE A 236 -4.83 -23.62 1.89
N ASP A 237 -3.91 -23.82 2.84
CA ASP A 237 -3.96 -24.88 3.84
C ASP A 237 -4.44 -24.37 5.20
N GLY A 238 -5.75 -24.42 5.43
CA GLY A 238 -6.35 -24.05 6.70
C GLY A 238 -5.89 -24.85 7.93
N ARG A 239 -5.10 -25.94 7.76
CA ARG A 239 -4.50 -26.65 8.90
C ARG A 239 -3.44 -25.80 9.60
N SER A 240 -2.67 -25.01 8.85
CA SER A 240 -1.67 -24.09 9.41
C SER A 240 -2.32 -22.94 10.20
N ILE A 241 -3.52 -22.53 9.80
CA ILE A 241 -4.29 -21.51 10.53
C ILE A 241 -4.90 -22.11 11.81
N ARG A 242 -5.66 -23.20 11.67
CA ARG A 242 -6.41 -23.83 12.78
C ARG A 242 -5.50 -24.46 13.82
N GLY A 243 -4.33 -24.93 13.43
CA GLY A 243 -3.40 -25.64 14.29
C GLY A 243 -3.97 -26.93 14.87
N LYS A 244 -3.56 -27.27 16.10
CA LYS A 244 -3.91 -28.52 16.78
C LYS A 244 -4.26 -28.26 18.24
N GLY A 245 -5.42 -28.73 18.67
CA GLY A 245 -5.88 -28.59 20.06
C GLY A 245 -6.11 -27.13 20.43
N LYS A 246 -5.43 -26.66 21.48
CA LYS A 246 -5.50 -25.26 21.94
C LYS A 246 -4.48 -24.32 21.28
N SER A 247 -3.63 -24.86 20.40
CA SER A 247 -2.59 -24.11 19.70
C SER A 247 -3.00 -23.87 18.25
N SER A 248 -3.05 -22.60 17.86
CA SER A 248 -3.42 -22.11 16.53
C SER A 248 -2.66 -20.83 16.22
N LEU A 249 -2.79 -20.31 15.00
CA LEU A 249 -2.29 -18.97 14.66
C LEU A 249 -2.80 -17.92 15.67
N PHE A 250 -4.11 -17.89 15.94
CA PHE A 250 -4.70 -16.96 16.90
C PHE A 250 -4.13 -17.10 18.32
N SER A 251 -3.78 -18.32 18.74
CA SER A 251 -3.17 -18.53 20.06
C SER A 251 -1.80 -17.82 20.24
N ASN A 252 -1.10 -17.54 19.13
CA ASN A 252 0.12 -16.72 19.17
C ASN A 252 -0.20 -15.26 19.50
N PHE A 253 -1.29 -14.70 18.95
CA PHE A 253 -1.74 -13.34 19.29
C PHE A 253 -2.16 -13.24 20.76
N VAL A 254 -2.84 -14.26 21.27
CA VAL A 254 -3.17 -14.36 22.71
C VAL A 254 -1.90 -14.44 23.56
N GLN A 255 -0.91 -15.23 23.15
CA GLN A 255 0.36 -15.35 23.88
C GLN A 255 1.08 -14.01 24.06
N TYR A 256 1.06 -13.16 23.03
CA TYR A 256 1.85 -11.94 22.98
C TYR A 256 1.08 -10.67 23.36
N ASP A 257 -0.19 -10.83 23.77
CA ASP A 257 -1.11 -9.73 24.08
C ASP A 257 -1.33 -8.79 22.88
N LEU A 258 -1.60 -9.38 21.71
CA LEU A 258 -1.75 -8.67 20.43
C LEU A 258 -3.15 -8.85 19.82
N THR A 259 -4.13 -9.39 20.56
CA THR A 259 -5.46 -9.73 20.02
C THR A 259 -6.20 -8.52 19.45
N ASN A 260 -5.95 -7.31 19.96
CA ASN A 260 -6.51 -6.06 19.41
C ASN A 260 -5.97 -5.70 18.02
N GLN A 261 -4.85 -6.30 17.61
CA GLN A 261 -4.21 -6.13 16.32
C GLN A 261 -4.42 -7.36 15.42
N PHE A 262 -5.20 -8.36 15.86
CA PHE A 262 -5.61 -9.47 15.03
C PHE A 262 -6.88 -9.10 14.26
N GLY A 263 -6.74 -8.89 12.95
CA GLY A 263 -7.86 -8.63 12.05
C GLY A 263 -8.70 -9.89 11.87
N ASP A 264 -8.17 -10.86 11.11
CA ASP A 264 -8.69 -12.22 11.02
C ASP A 264 -7.69 -13.14 10.27
N SER A 265 -7.95 -14.44 10.26
CA SER A 265 -7.27 -15.39 9.39
C SER A 265 -8.25 -16.36 8.74
N PHE A 266 -8.15 -16.56 7.42
CA PHE A 266 -9.11 -17.38 6.67
C PHE A 266 -8.44 -18.26 5.59
N VAL A 267 -9.17 -19.25 5.11
CA VAL A 267 -8.66 -20.14 4.04
C VAL A 267 -8.91 -19.48 2.69
N ALA A 268 -7.86 -19.24 1.92
CA ALA A 268 -7.97 -18.71 0.56
C ALA A 268 -6.81 -19.15 -0.32
N ASP A 269 -7.06 -19.14 -1.62
CA ASP A 269 -6.05 -19.20 -2.65
C ASP A 269 -5.86 -17.78 -3.18
N LEU A 270 -4.63 -17.27 -3.21
CA LEU A 270 -4.34 -15.93 -3.71
C LEU A 270 -4.88 -15.71 -5.13
N THR A 271 -4.81 -16.75 -5.97
CA THR A 271 -5.28 -16.69 -7.36
C THR A 271 -6.81 -16.76 -7.48
N ASN A 272 -7.51 -17.08 -6.38
CA ASN A 272 -8.97 -17.15 -6.27
C ASN A 272 -9.40 -16.53 -4.92
N THR A 273 -8.93 -15.32 -4.65
CA THR A 273 -9.12 -14.67 -3.35
C THR A 273 -10.58 -14.28 -3.12
N PRO A 274 -11.15 -14.51 -1.91
CA PRO A 274 -12.49 -14.03 -1.55
C PRO A 274 -12.49 -12.54 -1.20
N LEU A 275 -11.32 -11.90 -1.17
CA LEU A 275 -11.19 -10.48 -0.89
C LEU A 275 -11.74 -9.67 -2.06
N ARG A 276 -12.49 -8.62 -1.72
CA ARG A 276 -12.92 -7.62 -2.69
C ARG A 276 -11.71 -6.96 -3.32
N THR A 277 -11.69 -6.84 -4.64
CA THR A 277 -10.67 -6.07 -5.36
C THR A 277 -10.85 -4.58 -5.03
N ALA A 278 -10.06 -4.09 -4.09
CA ALA A 278 -10.05 -2.70 -3.65
C ALA A 278 -8.71 -2.36 -2.99
N ARG A 279 -8.30 -1.09 -3.06
CA ARG A 279 -7.11 -0.58 -2.35
C ARG A 279 -7.39 -0.44 -0.87
N LEU A 280 -7.03 -1.47 -0.12
CA LEU A 280 -7.35 -1.60 1.30
C LEU A 280 -6.10 -1.69 2.17
N PHE A 281 -5.03 -2.29 1.66
CA PHE A 281 -3.88 -2.63 2.48
C PHE A 281 -2.79 -1.55 2.39
N ASP A 282 -2.28 -1.14 3.54
CA ASP A 282 -1.07 -0.33 3.64
C ASP A 282 0.19 -1.18 3.41
N GLY A 283 0.10 -2.48 3.72
CA GLY A 283 1.21 -3.40 3.60
C GLY A 283 0.79 -4.83 3.28
N ILE A 284 1.54 -5.46 2.38
CA ILE A 284 1.48 -6.89 2.13
C ILE A 284 2.84 -7.50 2.46
N VAL A 285 2.85 -8.55 3.27
CA VAL A 285 4.07 -9.25 3.72
C VAL A 285 3.90 -10.74 3.50
N CYS A 286 4.82 -11.40 2.81
CA CYS A 286 4.70 -12.84 2.64
C CYS A 286 6.00 -13.61 2.34
N ASP A 287 5.95 -14.91 2.58
CA ASP A 287 6.99 -15.88 2.22
C ASP A 287 6.34 -17.06 1.46
N PRO A 288 6.10 -16.92 0.13
CA PRO A 288 5.41 -17.94 -0.66
C PRO A 288 6.17 -19.28 -0.68
N PRO A 289 5.48 -20.44 -0.81
CA PRO A 289 6.15 -21.75 -0.82
C PRO A 289 7.16 -21.93 -1.96
N TYR A 290 8.43 -22.18 -1.62
CA TYR A 290 9.52 -22.36 -2.60
C TYR A 290 9.56 -23.73 -3.29
N GLY A 291 8.68 -24.68 -2.93
CA GLY A 291 8.64 -26.02 -3.51
C GLY A 291 9.53 -27.08 -2.86
N VAL A 292 10.39 -26.71 -1.90
CA VAL A 292 11.34 -27.64 -1.24
C VAL A 292 10.69 -28.44 -0.11
N ARG A 293 10.19 -27.74 0.92
CA ARG A 293 9.48 -28.37 2.06
C ARG A 293 7.99 -28.48 1.80
N GLU A 294 7.44 -27.47 1.14
CA GLU A 294 6.03 -27.38 0.79
C GLU A 294 5.89 -27.00 -0.69
N GLY A 295 5.06 -27.75 -1.39
CA GLY A 295 4.78 -27.52 -2.81
C GLY A 295 3.76 -26.41 -2.98
N LEU A 296 4.05 -25.47 -3.88
CA LEU A 296 3.12 -24.42 -4.26
C LEU A 296 1.89 -25.00 -4.98
N LYS A 297 0.69 -24.58 -4.56
CA LYS A 297 -0.59 -25.07 -5.07
C LYS A 297 -1.60 -23.94 -5.22
N VAL A 298 -2.50 -24.11 -6.17
CA VAL A 298 -3.70 -23.30 -6.37
C VAL A 298 -4.92 -24.21 -6.48
N LEU A 299 -6.13 -23.64 -6.42
CA LEU A 299 -7.36 -24.36 -6.66
C LEU A 299 -7.40 -24.89 -8.10
N GLY A 300 -7.93 -26.11 -8.25
CA GLY A 300 -8.11 -26.75 -9.54
C GLY A 300 -7.88 -28.26 -9.51
N SER A 301 -8.39 -28.92 -10.55
CA SER A 301 -8.13 -30.35 -10.76
C SER A 301 -6.65 -30.58 -11.04
N ARG A 302 -6.08 -31.60 -10.38
CA ARG A 302 -4.72 -32.08 -10.69
C ARG A 302 -4.63 -32.74 -12.06
N ASP A 303 -5.76 -33.28 -12.54
CA ASP A 303 -5.89 -33.88 -13.87
C ASP A 303 -6.60 -32.88 -14.79
N PRO A 304 -5.89 -32.25 -15.74
CA PRO A 304 -6.47 -31.25 -16.64
C PRO A 304 -7.46 -31.86 -17.65
N THR A 305 -7.52 -33.19 -17.77
CA THR A 305 -8.45 -33.88 -18.68
C THR A 305 -9.83 -34.11 -18.07
N LYS A 306 -9.98 -33.94 -16.75
CA LYS A 306 -11.28 -34.04 -16.09
C LYS A 306 -12.09 -32.77 -16.32
N GLY A 307 -13.33 -32.93 -16.77
CA GLY A 307 -14.29 -31.84 -16.95
C GLY A 307 -14.57 -31.07 -15.66
N LYS A 308 -15.05 -29.82 -15.79
CA LYS A 308 -15.42 -28.95 -14.67
C LYS A 308 -16.81 -29.26 -14.08
N GLU A 309 -17.41 -30.39 -14.43
CA GLU A 309 -18.78 -30.70 -14.04
C GLU A 309 -18.90 -30.98 -12.53
N PRO A 310 -19.93 -30.45 -11.85
CA PRO A 310 -20.18 -30.76 -10.46
C PRO A 310 -20.39 -32.27 -10.26
N ILE A 311 -19.61 -32.86 -9.36
CA ILE A 311 -19.82 -34.25 -8.93
C ILE A 311 -21.04 -34.25 -7.99
N PHE A 312 -22.06 -35.06 -8.29
CA PHE A 312 -23.20 -35.24 -7.41
C PHE A 312 -23.05 -36.51 -6.56
N LYS A 313 -23.39 -36.43 -5.27
CA LYS A 313 -23.55 -37.56 -4.35
C LYS A 313 -24.93 -37.49 -3.72
N ASP A 314 -25.69 -38.58 -3.79
CA ASP A 314 -27.05 -38.66 -3.25
C ASP A 314 -27.98 -37.51 -3.70
N GLY A 315 -27.85 -37.09 -4.96
CA GLY A 315 -28.63 -35.99 -5.56
C GLY A 315 -28.23 -34.59 -5.12
N LYS A 316 -27.22 -34.43 -4.25
CA LYS A 316 -26.64 -33.13 -3.86
C LYS A 316 -25.30 -32.93 -4.55
N ALA A 317 -25.02 -31.69 -4.94
CA ALA A 317 -23.72 -31.36 -5.51
C ALA A 317 -22.66 -31.46 -4.41
N HIS A 318 -21.64 -32.30 -4.59
CA HIS A 318 -20.64 -32.60 -3.56
C HIS A 318 -19.88 -31.35 -3.08
N HIS A 319 -19.79 -30.30 -3.91
CA HIS A 319 -19.14 -29.05 -3.54
C HIS A 319 -19.95 -28.19 -2.55
N THR A 320 -21.24 -28.50 -2.32
CA THR A 320 -22.10 -27.78 -1.36
C THR A 320 -22.13 -28.44 0.03
N GLU A 321 -21.38 -29.52 0.24
CA GLU A 321 -21.30 -30.20 1.54
C GLU A 321 -20.43 -29.41 2.55
N GLU A 322 -20.83 -29.39 3.82
CA GLU A 322 -20.20 -28.60 4.92
C GLU A 322 -18.72 -28.97 5.19
N GLY A 323 -18.26 -30.12 4.70
CA GLY A 323 -16.86 -30.57 4.79
C GLY A 323 -16.09 -30.54 3.47
N TYR A 324 -16.64 -29.97 2.40
CA TYR A 324 -16.02 -30.00 1.09
C TYR A 324 -14.69 -29.24 1.09
N ILE A 325 -13.62 -29.92 0.70
CA ILE A 325 -12.31 -29.32 0.47
C ILE A 325 -12.09 -29.23 -1.04
N PRO A 326 -12.02 -28.02 -1.61
CA PRO A 326 -11.75 -27.84 -3.02
C PRO A 326 -10.47 -28.55 -3.47
N PRO A 327 -10.44 -29.19 -4.66
CA PRO A 327 -9.25 -29.82 -5.19
C PRO A 327 -8.16 -28.77 -5.46
N LYS A 328 -6.91 -29.21 -5.32
CA LYS A 328 -5.73 -28.37 -5.48
C LYS A 328 -4.81 -28.99 -6.52
N ARG A 329 -4.17 -28.14 -7.33
CA ARG A 329 -3.17 -28.55 -8.33
C ARG A 329 -1.82 -27.88 -8.06
N PRO A 330 -0.70 -28.50 -8.44
CA PRO A 330 0.60 -27.82 -8.48
C PRO A 330 0.53 -26.55 -9.33
N TYR A 331 1.32 -25.54 -8.95
CA TYR A 331 1.38 -24.26 -9.66
C TYR A 331 2.82 -23.80 -9.85
N SER A 332 3.06 -23.00 -10.89
CA SER A 332 4.39 -22.46 -11.16
C SER A 332 4.77 -21.41 -10.12
N PHE A 333 5.99 -21.52 -9.59
CA PHE A 333 6.52 -20.53 -8.67
C PHE A 333 6.65 -19.15 -9.32
N LEU A 334 7.10 -19.10 -10.57
CA LEU A 334 7.26 -17.85 -11.32
C LEU A 334 5.91 -17.19 -11.59
N ALA A 335 4.90 -17.96 -12.01
CA ALA A 335 3.55 -17.43 -12.21
C ALA A 335 2.95 -16.88 -10.90
N MET A 336 3.25 -17.50 -9.76
CA MET A 336 2.81 -16.99 -8.46
C MET A 336 3.47 -15.67 -8.08
N LEU A 337 4.72 -15.44 -8.46
CA LEU A 337 5.34 -14.13 -8.26
C LEU A 337 4.58 -13.05 -9.05
N ASP A 338 4.22 -13.33 -10.32
CA ASP A 338 3.38 -12.43 -11.11
C ASP A 338 2.01 -12.20 -10.45
N ASP A 339 1.38 -13.25 -9.93
CA ASP A 339 0.08 -13.16 -9.24
C ASP A 339 0.16 -12.35 -7.92
N ILE A 340 1.29 -12.42 -7.19
CA ILE A 340 1.54 -11.58 -6.00
C ILE A 340 1.65 -10.11 -6.39
N LEU A 341 2.40 -9.79 -7.45
CA LEU A 341 2.57 -8.41 -7.91
C LEU A 341 1.25 -7.84 -8.44
N GLU A 342 0.48 -8.63 -9.19
CA GLU A 342 -0.87 -8.25 -9.65
C GLU A 342 -1.80 -8.00 -8.47
N PHE A 343 -1.86 -8.92 -7.50
CA PHE A 343 -2.68 -8.74 -6.31
C PHE A 343 -2.27 -7.47 -5.54
N ALA A 344 -0.98 -7.22 -5.37
CA ALA A 344 -0.48 -6.03 -4.70
C ALA A 344 -0.80 -4.74 -5.48
N SER A 345 -0.76 -4.76 -6.82
CA SER A 345 -1.02 -3.57 -7.65
C SER A 345 -2.48 -3.09 -7.53
N VAL A 346 -3.42 -4.01 -7.32
CA VAL A 346 -4.86 -3.71 -7.19
C VAL A 346 -5.33 -3.55 -5.74
N SER A 347 -4.59 -4.07 -4.75
CA SER A 347 -5.03 -4.11 -3.35
C SER A 347 -4.25 -3.21 -2.38
N LEU A 348 -3.02 -2.80 -2.73
CA LEU A 348 -2.29 -1.80 -1.96
C LEU A 348 -2.86 -0.40 -2.20
N VAL A 349 -2.91 0.40 -1.14
CA VAL A 349 -3.07 1.85 -1.26
C VAL A 349 -1.84 2.47 -1.92
N ASP A 350 -2.00 3.66 -2.47
CA ASP A 350 -0.87 4.46 -2.98
C ASP A 350 0.16 4.62 -1.85
N GLU A 351 1.45 4.53 -2.17
CA GLU A 351 2.56 4.50 -1.20
C GLU A 351 2.65 3.25 -0.31
N GLY A 352 1.63 2.38 -0.34
CA GLY A 352 1.64 1.09 0.34
C GLY A 352 2.77 0.20 -0.15
N ARG A 353 3.24 -0.72 0.71
CA ARG A 353 4.38 -1.57 0.39
C ARG A 353 4.03 -3.05 0.32
N LEU A 354 4.57 -3.72 -0.70
CA LEU A 354 4.64 -5.18 -0.77
C LEU A 354 6.07 -5.58 -0.38
N SER A 355 6.23 -6.49 0.56
CA SER A 355 7.49 -7.19 0.80
C SER A 355 7.27 -8.70 0.71
N PHE A 356 7.95 -9.36 -0.22
CA PHE A 356 7.93 -10.82 -0.27
C PHE A 356 9.31 -11.43 -0.34
N TRP A 357 9.40 -12.65 0.16
CA TRP A 357 10.63 -13.45 0.11
C TRP A 357 10.61 -14.39 -1.10
N MET A 358 11.73 -14.49 -1.81
CA MET A 358 11.91 -15.45 -2.88
C MET A 358 13.29 -16.11 -2.83
N PRO A 359 13.40 -17.40 -3.19
CA PRO A 359 14.67 -18.09 -3.25
C PRO A 359 15.46 -17.64 -4.47
N THR A 360 16.79 -17.72 -4.39
CA THR A 360 17.66 -17.62 -5.54
C THR A 360 18.82 -18.61 -5.43
N SER A 361 19.26 -19.11 -6.57
CA SER A 361 20.48 -19.89 -6.66
C SER A 361 21.69 -18.97 -6.54
N ASN A 362 22.79 -19.48 -5.97
CA ASN A 362 24.09 -18.80 -6.02
C ASN A 362 24.83 -19.07 -7.35
N ASP A 363 24.25 -19.89 -8.23
CA ASP A 363 24.71 -20.16 -9.59
C ASP A 363 24.12 -19.11 -10.56
N GLN A 364 24.97 -18.35 -11.23
CA GLN A 364 24.55 -17.27 -12.14
C GLN A 364 23.67 -17.78 -13.30
N ASP A 365 23.83 -19.04 -13.69
CA ASP A 365 23.05 -19.66 -14.77
C ASP A 365 21.61 -20.05 -14.34
N GLN A 366 21.29 -19.95 -13.04
CA GLN A 366 19.98 -20.31 -12.47
C GLN A 366 19.37 -19.22 -11.59
N GLU A 367 19.83 -17.96 -11.73
CA GLU A 367 19.28 -16.85 -10.96
C GLU A 367 17.84 -16.54 -11.42
N ILE A 368 16.88 -16.58 -10.50
CA ILE A 368 15.50 -16.17 -10.81
C ILE A 368 15.48 -14.64 -10.94
N GLN A 369 15.02 -14.12 -12.07
CA GLN A 369 14.89 -12.67 -12.24
C GLN A 369 13.89 -12.08 -11.25
N ILE A 370 14.18 -10.86 -10.78
CA ILE A 370 13.26 -10.11 -9.93
C ILE A 370 12.02 -9.73 -10.76
N PRO A 371 10.80 -10.12 -10.33
CA PRO A 371 9.58 -9.83 -11.07
C PRO A 371 9.34 -8.32 -11.10
N GLN A 372 8.70 -7.83 -12.17
CA GLN A 372 8.46 -6.40 -12.41
C GLN A 372 6.98 -6.19 -12.71
N HIS A 373 6.45 -5.05 -12.28
CA HIS A 373 5.08 -4.65 -12.57
C HIS A 373 5.03 -3.12 -12.70
N SER A 374 4.32 -2.60 -13.70
CA SER A 374 4.31 -1.15 -14.04
C SER A 374 3.88 -0.27 -12.86
N CYS A 375 2.93 -0.74 -12.06
CA CYS A 375 2.44 -0.03 -10.88
C CYS A 375 3.32 -0.15 -9.62
N LEU A 376 4.38 -0.97 -9.63
CA LEU A 376 5.18 -1.28 -8.45
C LEU A 376 6.64 -0.88 -8.66
N GLN A 377 7.15 -0.01 -7.80
CA GLN A 377 8.54 0.42 -7.80
C GLN A 377 9.32 -0.34 -6.73
N ILE A 378 10.43 -0.98 -7.09
CA ILE A 378 11.33 -1.59 -6.11
C ILE A 378 11.94 -0.50 -5.23
N THR A 379 11.80 -0.65 -3.91
CA THR A 379 12.46 0.22 -2.92
C THR A 379 13.71 -0.43 -2.35
N SER A 380 13.75 -1.75 -2.23
CA SER A 380 14.91 -2.47 -1.68
C SER A 380 14.95 -3.94 -2.10
N VAL A 381 16.16 -4.47 -2.22
CA VAL A 381 16.45 -5.90 -2.42
C VAL A 381 17.49 -6.31 -1.38
N CYS A 382 17.09 -7.15 -0.43
CA CYS A 382 17.94 -7.57 0.67
C CYS A 382 18.19 -9.07 0.61
N THR A 383 19.45 -9.50 0.66
CA THR A 383 19.84 -10.91 0.48
C THR A 383 20.24 -11.55 1.80
N GLN A 384 19.62 -12.68 2.12
CA GLN A 384 20.09 -13.61 3.15
C GLN A 384 20.77 -14.81 2.49
N THR A 385 22.07 -14.94 2.74
CA THR A 385 22.89 -16.00 2.16
C THR A 385 22.88 -17.25 3.04
N PHE A 386 22.70 -18.42 2.41
CA PHE A 386 23.02 -19.72 2.98
C PHE A 386 24.15 -20.37 2.16
N ASN A 387 24.64 -21.53 2.60
CA ASN A 387 25.81 -22.17 1.99
C ASN A 387 25.68 -22.38 0.47
N ARG A 388 24.57 -22.96 0.01
CA ARG A 388 24.38 -23.35 -1.41
C ARG A 388 23.36 -22.51 -2.18
N TRP A 389 22.57 -21.70 -1.46
CA TRP A 389 21.51 -20.89 -2.03
C TRP A 389 21.31 -19.66 -1.15
N SER A 390 20.56 -18.69 -1.63
CA SER A 390 20.18 -17.52 -0.85
C SER A 390 18.69 -17.25 -1.02
N ARG A 391 18.11 -16.42 -0.15
CA ARG A 391 16.78 -15.85 -0.38
C ARG A 391 16.86 -14.35 -0.32
N ARG A 392 16.03 -13.70 -1.12
CA ARG A 392 15.94 -12.25 -1.21
C ARG A 392 14.59 -11.80 -0.67
N LEU A 393 14.63 -10.81 0.21
CA LEU A 393 13.48 -9.98 0.50
C LEU A 393 13.45 -8.86 -0.53
N ILE A 394 12.35 -8.79 -1.28
CA ILE A 394 12.14 -7.73 -2.26
C ILE A 394 10.97 -6.90 -1.79
N THR A 395 11.19 -5.59 -1.70
CA THR A 395 10.16 -4.64 -1.30
C THR A 395 9.85 -3.71 -2.44
N TYR A 396 8.56 -3.56 -2.70
CA TYR A 396 7.99 -2.66 -3.67
C TYR A 396 7.13 -1.62 -2.96
N ARG A 397 7.09 -0.42 -3.51
CA ARG A 397 6.10 0.63 -3.23
C ARG A 397 5.09 0.65 -4.38
N ARG A 398 3.81 0.74 -4.05
CA ARG A 398 2.76 1.04 -5.02
C ARG A 398 2.88 2.50 -5.43
N ILE A 399 3.24 2.72 -6.69
CA ILE A 399 3.33 4.04 -7.29
C ILE A 399 1.91 4.63 -7.35
N PRO A 400 1.64 5.90 -7.05
CA PRO A 400 0.31 6.50 -7.27
C PRO A 400 -0.08 6.42 -8.75
N ASP A 401 -1.36 6.22 -9.08
CA ASP A 401 -1.76 6.01 -10.48
C ASP A 401 -1.34 7.15 -11.42
N ALA A 402 -1.32 8.38 -10.91
CA ALA A 402 -0.87 9.56 -11.65
C ALA A 402 0.60 9.50 -12.09
N GLU A 403 1.42 8.68 -11.41
CA GLU A 403 2.86 8.54 -11.65
C GLU A 403 3.21 7.25 -12.41
N VAL A 404 2.24 6.36 -12.65
CA VAL A 404 2.48 5.09 -13.34
C VAL A 404 2.80 5.36 -14.81
N VAL A 405 4.05 5.11 -15.20
CA VAL A 405 4.46 5.10 -16.60
C VAL A 405 4.11 3.75 -17.20
N ILE A 406 3.14 3.72 -18.12
CA ILE A 406 2.72 2.49 -18.78
C ILE A 406 3.83 2.00 -19.71
N GLY A 407 4.59 1.01 -19.25
CA GLY A 407 5.53 0.24 -20.07
C GLY A 407 4.87 -0.98 -20.71
N VAL A 408 5.62 -1.70 -21.55
CA VAL A 408 5.17 -2.97 -22.15
C VAL A 408 4.84 -3.96 -21.02
N THR A 409 3.57 -4.33 -20.88
CA THR A 409 3.14 -5.40 -19.99
C THR A 409 3.85 -6.69 -20.41
N LYS A 410 4.76 -7.20 -19.57
CA LYS A 410 5.33 -8.53 -19.80
C LYS A 410 4.18 -9.55 -19.78
N GLU A 411 4.09 -10.38 -20.82
CA GLU A 411 3.16 -11.52 -20.80
C GLU A 411 3.46 -12.38 -19.55
N LYS A 412 2.41 -12.79 -18.83
CA LYS A 412 2.53 -13.73 -17.71
C LYS A 412 3.32 -14.96 -18.16
N VAL A 413 4.19 -15.46 -17.28
CA VAL A 413 5.00 -16.64 -17.59
C VAL A 413 4.10 -17.83 -17.95
N LYS A 414 4.25 -18.34 -19.19
CA LYS A 414 3.49 -19.50 -19.67
C LYS A 414 3.84 -20.74 -18.85
N GLN A 415 2.81 -21.46 -18.38
CA GLN A 415 2.98 -22.70 -17.61
C GLN A 415 3.40 -23.84 -18.52
N ASN A 416 4.67 -24.22 -18.48
CA ASN A 416 5.19 -25.41 -19.17
C ASN A 416 5.55 -26.49 -18.14
N GLY A 417 4.86 -27.63 -18.18
CA GLY A 417 5.13 -28.78 -17.30
C GLY A 417 3.95 -29.21 -16.42
N VAL A 418 4.04 -30.42 -15.86
CA VAL A 418 2.98 -31.05 -15.04
C VAL A 418 3.50 -31.43 -13.64
N SER A 419 4.81 -31.61 -13.49
CA SER A 419 5.46 -31.93 -12.23
C SER A 419 5.94 -30.69 -11.46
N ALA A 420 6.12 -30.82 -10.14
CA ALA A 420 6.62 -29.72 -9.31
C ALA A 420 8.05 -29.26 -9.68
N ASP A 421 8.87 -30.14 -10.26
CA ASP A 421 10.23 -29.82 -10.72
C ASP A 421 10.25 -29.07 -12.05
N GLU A 422 9.35 -29.41 -12.97
CA GLU A 422 9.20 -28.67 -14.23
C GLU A 422 8.63 -27.27 -14.00
N LEU A 423 7.74 -27.13 -13.02
CA LEU A 423 7.06 -25.88 -12.69
C LEU A 423 7.89 -24.94 -11.79
N ASN A 424 9.03 -25.40 -11.25
CA ASN A 424 9.87 -24.63 -10.34
C ASN A 424 11.37 -24.92 -10.57
N PRO A 425 12.04 -24.06 -11.36
CA PRO A 425 13.47 -24.19 -11.66
C PRO A 425 14.37 -24.24 -10.40
N PHE A 426 14.03 -23.47 -9.36
CA PHE A 426 14.80 -23.46 -8.11
C PHE A 426 14.69 -24.79 -7.38
N ARG A 427 13.49 -25.37 -7.28
CA ARG A 427 13.29 -26.70 -6.66
C ARG A 427 14.14 -27.75 -7.34
N LYS A 428 14.12 -27.77 -8.67
CA LYS A 428 14.93 -28.69 -9.49
C LYS A 428 16.42 -28.54 -9.17
N GLY A 429 16.93 -27.31 -9.18
CA GLY A 429 18.33 -27.02 -8.83
C GLY A 429 18.69 -27.38 -7.39
N TYR A 430 17.79 -27.17 -6.43
CA TYR A 430 18.00 -27.51 -5.02
C TYR A 430 18.24 -29.02 -4.82
N PHE A 431 17.47 -29.89 -5.48
CA PHE A 431 17.62 -31.35 -5.37
C PHE A 431 18.72 -31.92 -6.28
N GLN A 432 19.05 -31.25 -7.38
CA GLN A 432 20.10 -31.68 -8.32
C GLN A 432 21.50 -31.15 -7.96
N GLY A 433 21.58 -30.13 -7.10
CA GLY A 433 22.81 -29.45 -6.71
C GLY A 433 23.13 -28.26 -7.61
N PHE A 434 23.43 -27.11 -7.01
CA PHE A 434 23.89 -25.90 -7.70
C PHE A 434 25.39 -26.01 -8.02
N LYS A 435 25.84 -25.60 -9.21
CA LYS A 435 27.26 -25.48 -9.50
C LYS A 435 27.77 -24.19 -8.86
N ALA A 436 28.88 -24.25 -8.13
CA ALA A 436 29.42 -23.07 -7.46
C ALA A 436 30.03 -22.11 -8.50
N ALA A 437 29.43 -20.94 -8.71
CA ALA A 437 30.07 -19.83 -9.40
C ALA A 437 31.03 -19.14 -8.42
N PHE A 438 32.34 -19.26 -8.65
CA PHE A 438 33.35 -18.54 -7.87
C PHE A 438 33.39 -17.07 -8.32
N ARG A 439 33.33 -16.16 -7.33
CA ARG A 439 33.43 -14.69 -7.38
C ARG A 439 34.21 -14.08 -8.57
N MET A 440 33.58 -13.14 -9.28
CA MET A 440 34.19 -11.89 -9.77
C MET A 440 33.08 -10.85 -9.97
N LEU A 441 33.13 -9.72 -9.27
CA LEU A 441 32.63 -8.39 -9.71
C LEU A 441 32.82 -7.35 -8.59
N ILE A 442 34.03 -6.79 -8.56
CA ILE A 442 34.21 -5.34 -8.45
C ILE A 442 34.18 -4.85 -9.91
N GLU A 443 33.60 -3.68 -10.16
CA GLU A 443 33.51 -2.93 -11.43
C GLU A 443 32.28 -3.20 -12.31
N ALA A 444 31.23 -2.36 -12.11
CA ALA A 444 30.45 -1.79 -13.22
C ALA A 444 29.52 -0.67 -12.69
N SER A 445 30.10 0.49 -12.37
CA SER A 445 29.43 1.77 -12.56
C SER A 445 30.04 2.41 -13.80
N LEU A 446 29.22 2.80 -14.79
CA LEU A 446 29.35 3.97 -15.68
C LEU A 446 28.78 3.72 -17.10
N VAL A 447 28.00 4.72 -17.56
CA VAL A 447 27.59 5.06 -18.94
C VAL A 447 26.48 4.18 -19.56
N GLY A 448 25.39 4.66 -20.19
CA GLY A 448 24.90 5.99 -20.54
C GLY A 448 23.91 5.93 -21.72
N HIS A 449 22.96 6.89 -21.75
CA HIS A 449 22.30 7.53 -22.93
C HIS A 449 21.06 6.91 -23.65
N ILE A 450 19.90 7.55 -23.38
CA ILE A 450 18.98 8.32 -24.27
C ILE A 450 18.78 7.86 -25.74
N ARG A 451 17.50 7.65 -26.13
CA ARG A 451 16.76 8.04 -27.38
C ARG A 451 15.57 7.07 -27.54
N LYS A 452 14.33 7.38 -27.98
CA LYS A 452 13.67 8.52 -28.62
C LYS A 452 12.13 8.28 -28.50
N PHE A 453 11.37 9.36 -28.32
CA PHE A 453 9.91 9.42 -28.45
C PHE A 453 9.45 9.47 -29.92
N GLY A 454 8.23 8.97 -30.16
CA GLY A 454 7.34 9.22 -31.31
C GLY A 454 6.01 8.51 -30.99
N GLU A 455 4.97 9.21 -30.49
CA GLU A 455 3.86 9.79 -31.29
C GLU A 455 3.13 8.71 -32.13
N MET A 456 1.85 8.35 -31.96
CA MET A 456 0.62 9.16 -31.82
C MET A 456 -0.58 8.32 -31.31
N TYR A 457 -1.40 8.96 -30.47
CA TYR A 457 -2.87 8.98 -30.40
C TYR A 457 -3.72 7.73 -30.08
N GLU A 458 -4.38 7.77 -28.91
CA GLU A 458 -5.84 7.58 -28.79
C GLU A 458 -6.43 8.37 -27.58
N PRO A 459 -6.44 9.72 -27.59
CA PRO A 459 -7.04 10.54 -26.55
C PRO A 459 -8.42 10.98 -27.01
N LEU A 460 -9.46 10.27 -26.60
CA LEU A 460 -10.81 10.83 -26.57
C LEU A 460 -11.59 10.43 -25.31
N TRP A 461 -11.13 9.42 -24.57
CA TRP A 461 -11.82 8.89 -23.39
C TRP A 461 -11.31 9.41 -22.05
N GLU A 462 -10.01 9.69 -21.90
CA GLU A 462 -9.48 10.25 -20.65
C GLU A 462 -9.85 11.72 -20.41
N ASP A 463 -9.97 12.54 -21.46
CA ASP A 463 -10.37 13.93 -21.31
C ASP A 463 -11.85 14.06 -20.91
N LEU A 464 -12.67 13.07 -21.24
CA LEU A 464 -14.08 13.04 -20.84
C LEU A 464 -14.26 12.64 -19.37
N LEU A 465 -13.36 11.80 -18.85
CA LEU A 465 -13.32 11.38 -17.45
C LEU A 465 -12.68 12.45 -16.54
N ARG A 466 -11.65 13.16 -17.00
CA ARG A 466 -10.99 14.25 -16.26
C ARG A 466 -11.80 15.55 -16.20
N SER A 467 -12.79 15.74 -17.08
CA SER A 467 -13.60 16.97 -17.14
C SER A 467 -14.96 16.90 -16.42
N CYS A 468 -15.30 15.77 -15.80
CA CYS A 468 -16.55 15.63 -15.04
C CYS A 468 -16.45 16.24 -13.62
N THR A 469 -16.57 17.56 -13.50
CA THR A 469 -16.85 18.22 -12.21
C THR A 469 -18.35 18.15 -11.86
N PHE A 470 -18.70 17.08 -11.11
CA PHE A 470 -19.86 16.87 -10.20
C PHE A 470 -21.33 16.84 -10.70
N LYS A 471 -22.04 15.74 -10.37
CA LYS A 471 -23.11 15.58 -9.33
C LYS A 471 -24.09 14.44 -9.71
N ILE A 472 -24.05 13.31 -9.00
CA ILE A 472 -25.03 12.22 -9.18
C ILE A 472 -25.66 11.81 -7.83
N ARG A 473 -26.97 11.63 -7.85
CA ARG A 473 -27.91 11.68 -6.72
C ARG A 473 -28.15 10.30 -6.09
N ALA A 474 -27.18 9.78 -5.33
CA ALA A 474 -27.38 8.53 -4.55
C ALA A 474 -26.26 8.28 -3.52
N ILE A 475 -25.06 8.84 -3.75
CA ILE A 475 -23.85 8.50 -2.99
C ILE A 475 -24.00 8.69 -1.48
N TRP A 476 -24.67 9.75 -1.01
CA TRP A 476 -24.74 9.99 0.44
C TRP A 476 -25.51 8.91 1.20
N VAL A 477 -26.52 8.30 0.56
CA VAL A 477 -27.26 7.15 1.11
C VAL A 477 -26.34 5.93 1.13
N HIS A 478 -25.68 5.59 0.01
CA HIS A 478 -24.74 4.46 -0.04
C HIS A 478 -23.51 4.65 0.86
N LEU A 479 -23.00 5.87 0.99
CA LEU A 479 -21.89 6.23 1.86
C LEU A 479 -22.27 6.10 3.33
N SER A 480 -23.53 6.43 3.68
CA SER A 480 -24.07 6.18 5.01
C SER A 480 -24.19 4.69 5.32
N HIS A 481 -24.37 3.85 4.30
CA HIS A 481 -24.35 2.39 4.45
C HIS A 481 -22.92 1.87 4.64
N LEU A 482 -21.95 2.36 3.85
CA LEU A 482 -20.53 2.00 3.96
C LEU A 482 -19.89 2.47 5.27
N HIS A 483 -20.28 3.65 5.76
CA HIS A 483 -19.79 4.23 7.01
C HIS A 483 -20.96 4.65 7.90
N PRO A 484 -21.56 3.71 8.66
CA PRO A 484 -22.79 3.94 9.45
C PRO A 484 -22.72 5.05 10.50
N ARG A 485 -21.55 5.60 10.78
CA ARG A 485 -21.32 6.67 11.77
C ARG A 485 -20.86 7.98 11.15
N LEU A 486 -20.74 8.06 9.82
CA LEU A 486 -20.22 9.25 9.14
C LEU A 486 -21.21 10.42 9.21
N PHE A 487 -22.50 10.13 9.13
CA PHE A 487 -23.55 11.13 9.24
C PHE A 487 -24.37 10.91 10.51
N HIS A 488 -24.75 12.00 11.15
CA HIS A 488 -25.75 11.98 12.22
C HIS A 488 -27.18 11.89 11.65
N GLY A 489 -27.40 12.44 10.46
CA GLY A 489 -28.66 12.41 9.74
C GLY A 489 -28.48 12.81 8.28
N LEU A 490 -29.46 12.46 7.44
CA LEU A 490 -29.53 12.82 6.02
C LEU A 490 -30.80 13.61 5.74
N ALA A 491 -30.69 14.72 5.00
CA ALA A 491 -31.82 15.44 4.45
C ALA A 491 -31.86 15.26 2.93
N LEU A 492 -32.86 14.55 2.43
CA LEU A 492 -33.05 14.29 1.01
C LEU A 492 -34.06 15.28 0.45
N ILE A 493 -33.59 16.23 -0.36
CA ILE A 493 -34.41 17.32 -0.93
C ILE A 493 -34.75 17.00 -2.38
N GLU A 494 -36.04 16.87 -2.69
CA GLU A 494 -36.55 16.42 -4.00
C GLU A 494 -35.76 15.23 -4.59
N PRO A 495 -35.53 14.15 -3.82
CA PRO A 495 -34.78 13.01 -4.33
C PRO A 495 -35.58 12.29 -5.41
N VAL A 496 -34.90 11.90 -6.48
CA VAL A 496 -35.46 11.03 -7.53
C VAL A 496 -35.04 9.59 -7.23
N ILE A 497 -35.37 9.12 -6.03
CA ILE A 497 -35.12 7.75 -5.55
C ILE A 497 -36.48 7.05 -5.53
N GLN A 498 -36.79 6.29 -6.57
CA GLN A 498 -38.08 5.61 -6.76
C GLN A 498 -37.95 4.46 -7.75
N GLY A 499 -38.74 3.40 -7.57
CA GLY A 499 -38.76 2.24 -8.48
C GLY A 499 -39.60 2.43 -9.74
N VAL A 500 -40.20 3.62 -9.93
CA VAL A 500 -41.05 3.93 -11.09
C VAL A 500 -40.53 5.14 -11.85
N THR A 501 -40.57 5.07 -13.18
CA THR A 501 -40.17 6.21 -14.03
C THR A 501 -41.13 7.39 -13.82
N PRO A 502 -40.63 8.62 -13.54
CA PRO A 502 -41.47 9.80 -13.40
C PRO A 502 -42.33 10.05 -14.65
N LYS A 503 -43.57 10.50 -14.45
CA LYS A 503 -44.44 10.92 -15.56
C LYS A 503 -43.90 12.23 -16.14
N GLY A 504 -43.66 12.25 -17.44
CA GLY A 504 -43.24 13.45 -18.15
C GLY A 504 -42.17 13.19 -19.20
N PRO A 505 -41.78 14.23 -19.95
CA PRO A 505 -40.76 14.11 -20.97
C PRO A 505 -39.37 13.81 -20.35
N ASN A 506 -38.62 12.95 -21.03
CA ASN A 506 -37.36 12.40 -20.54
C ASN A 506 -36.29 13.51 -20.38
N ALA A 507 -35.72 13.66 -19.19
CA ALA A 507 -34.73 14.70 -18.89
C ALA A 507 -33.46 14.59 -19.75
N ALA A 508 -33.03 13.37 -20.11
CA ALA A 508 -31.93 13.15 -21.04
C ALA A 508 -32.23 13.67 -22.44
N MET A 509 -33.49 13.57 -22.87
CA MET A 509 -33.93 14.06 -24.19
C MET A 509 -33.81 15.59 -24.26
N PHE A 510 -34.34 16.32 -23.27
CA PHE A 510 -34.21 17.79 -23.24
C PHE A 510 -32.76 18.25 -23.21
N THR A 511 -31.95 17.55 -22.42
CA THR A 511 -30.53 17.85 -22.30
C THR A 511 -29.82 17.62 -23.63
N SER A 512 -30.15 16.55 -24.35
CA SER A 512 -29.51 16.22 -25.63
C SER A 512 -29.79 17.25 -26.73
N TYR A 513 -30.97 17.88 -26.72
CA TYR A 513 -31.38 18.85 -27.75
C TYR A 513 -31.04 20.31 -27.41
N ARG A 514 -30.62 20.63 -26.18
CA ARG A 514 -30.33 22.01 -25.81
C ARG A 514 -29.05 22.50 -26.48
N ALA A 515 -29.02 23.81 -26.77
CA ALA A 515 -27.81 24.49 -27.18
C ALA A 515 -26.78 24.48 -26.03
N ASP A 516 -25.53 24.22 -26.37
CA ASP A 516 -24.41 24.15 -25.43
C ASP A 516 -23.18 24.93 -25.91
N LEU A 517 -23.30 25.73 -26.98
CA LEU A 517 -22.27 26.62 -27.48
C LEU A 517 -22.87 27.99 -27.81
N TRP A 518 -22.20 29.06 -27.39
CA TRP A 518 -22.59 30.44 -27.68
C TRP A 518 -21.38 31.27 -28.12
N PRO A 519 -21.55 32.26 -29.01
CA PRO A 519 -20.46 33.09 -29.49
C PRO A 519 -19.77 33.96 -28.43
N SER A 520 -20.42 34.19 -27.29
CA SER A 520 -19.84 34.91 -26.14
C SER A 520 -20.65 34.67 -24.86
N ARG A 521 -20.05 34.95 -23.70
CA ARG A 521 -20.74 34.86 -22.39
C ARG A 521 -22.00 35.72 -22.32
N SER A 522 -21.98 36.92 -22.90
CA SER A 522 -23.16 37.80 -22.96
C SER A 522 -24.29 37.21 -23.82
N LYS A 523 -23.96 36.55 -24.94
CA LYS A 523 -24.94 35.85 -25.78
C LYS A 523 -25.53 34.63 -25.08
N ALA A 524 -24.73 33.88 -24.32
CA ALA A 524 -25.21 32.78 -23.48
C ALA A 524 -26.17 33.30 -22.39
N GLU A 525 -25.79 34.38 -21.69
CA GLU A 525 -26.63 34.99 -20.66
C GLU A 525 -27.99 35.45 -21.22
N MET A 526 -28.02 36.11 -22.38
CA MET A 526 -29.27 36.48 -23.04
C MET A 526 -30.11 35.25 -23.44
N ALA A 527 -29.47 34.17 -23.86
CA ALA A 527 -30.17 32.93 -24.22
C ALA A 527 -30.82 32.27 -23.00
N PHE A 528 -30.10 32.21 -21.86
CA PHE A 528 -30.66 31.69 -20.61
C PHE A 528 -31.81 32.56 -20.09
N LYS A 529 -31.66 33.90 -20.10
CA LYS A 529 -32.71 34.83 -19.64
C LYS A 529 -33.98 34.79 -20.51
N LYS A 530 -33.87 34.43 -21.79
CA LYS A 530 -35.01 34.28 -22.70
C LYS A 530 -35.70 32.92 -22.63
N ASN A 531 -35.11 31.95 -21.95
CA ASN A 531 -35.64 30.60 -21.89
C ASN A 531 -36.66 30.49 -20.73
N PRO A 532 -37.94 30.15 -21.01
CA PRO A 532 -39.00 30.10 -20.01
C PRO A 532 -38.70 29.19 -18.82
N PHE A 533 -37.85 28.16 -18.99
CA PHE A 533 -37.44 27.29 -17.89
C PHE A 533 -36.63 28.04 -16.83
N PHE A 534 -35.69 28.89 -17.26
CA PHE A 534 -34.80 29.64 -16.37
C PHE A 534 -35.48 30.89 -15.80
N GLU A 535 -36.53 31.40 -16.47
CA GLU A 535 -37.35 32.52 -15.98
C GLU A 535 -38.07 32.19 -14.65
N ILE A 536 -38.42 30.92 -14.45
CA ILE A 536 -39.12 30.45 -13.23
C ILE A 536 -38.16 30.29 -12.04
N LEU A 537 -36.85 30.26 -12.27
CA LEU A 537 -35.84 30.11 -11.21
C LEU A 537 -35.63 31.43 -10.46
N ASP A 538 -35.27 31.34 -9.17
CA ASP A 538 -34.81 32.50 -8.40
C ASP A 538 -33.66 33.21 -9.16
N PRO A 539 -33.72 34.54 -9.37
CA PRO A 539 -32.69 35.26 -10.13
C PRO A 539 -31.27 35.04 -9.61
N ARG A 540 -31.09 34.81 -8.31
CA ARG A 540 -29.79 34.51 -7.70
C ARG A 540 -29.26 33.14 -8.12
N ALA A 541 -30.14 32.15 -8.22
CA ALA A 541 -29.79 30.82 -8.70
C ALA A 541 -29.40 30.84 -10.19
N LEU A 542 -30.16 31.59 -11.01
CA LEU A 542 -29.81 31.80 -12.42
C LEU A 542 -28.47 32.51 -12.57
N SER A 543 -28.22 33.56 -11.77
CA SER A 543 -26.94 34.27 -11.78
C SER A 543 -25.76 33.33 -11.47
N LYS A 544 -25.90 32.47 -10.45
CA LYS A 544 -24.87 31.49 -10.07
C LYS A 544 -24.70 30.40 -11.12
N TYR A 545 -25.78 29.98 -11.77
CA TYR A 545 -25.74 29.04 -12.88
C TYR A 545 -24.96 29.62 -14.08
N ILE A 546 -25.15 30.89 -14.42
CA ILE A 546 -24.43 31.54 -15.52
C ILE A 546 -22.96 31.80 -15.16
N GLU A 547 -22.68 32.11 -13.88
CA GLU A 547 -21.32 32.31 -13.37
C GLU A 547 -20.49 31.03 -13.53
N TYR A 548 -20.96 29.91 -12.98
CA TYR A 548 -20.17 28.66 -12.88
C TYR A 548 -20.50 27.62 -13.95
N GLY A 549 -21.66 27.70 -14.58
CA GLY A 549 -22.13 26.73 -15.57
C GLY A 549 -21.57 26.93 -16.97
N LEU A 550 -20.75 27.97 -17.18
CA LEU A 550 -20.12 28.28 -18.47
C LEU A 550 -18.60 28.32 -18.36
N ARG A 551 -17.92 27.77 -19.37
CA ARG A 551 -16.46 27.80 -19.58
C ARG A 551 -16.11 28.32 -20.97
N GLU A 552 -14.92 28.87 -21.12
CA GLU A 552 -14.40 29.32 -22.43
C GLU A 552 -13.93 28.12 -23.27
N VAL A 553 -13.95 28.28 -24.59
CA VAL A 553 -13.26 27.38 -25.55
C VAL A 553 -11.77 27.78 -25.63
N PRO A 554 -10.83 26.87 -25.95
CA PRO A 554 -11.03 25.56 -26.55
C PRO A 554 -11.48 24.47 -25.57
N THR A 555 -12.28 23.54 -26.08
CA THR A 555 -12.56 22.25 -25.45
C THR A 555 -12.37 21.12 -26.46
N ALA A 556 -12.29 19.86 -26.01
CA ALA A 556 -12.18 18.72 -26.92
C ALA A 556 -13.35 18.64 -27.93
N ILE A 557 -14.54 19.10 -27.55
CA ILE A 557 -15.75 19.14 -28.40
C ILE A 557 -15.76 20.39 -29.31
N TYR A 558 -15.21 21.50 -28.82
CA TYR A 558 -15.19 22.79 -29.51
C TYR A 558 -13.76 23.33 -29.62
N PRO A 559 -12.95 22.82 -30.56
CA PRO A 559 -11.59 23.28 -30.77
C PRO A 559 -11.57 24.66 -31.45
N ILE A 560 -10.49 25.42 -31.31
CA ILE A 560 -10.32 26.72 -32.00
C ILE A 560 -9.42 26.63 -33.25
N SER A 561 -8.97 25.42 -33.58
CA SER A 561 -8.13 25.12 -34.75
C SER A 561 -8.55 23.79 -35.39
N GLY A 562 -8.27 23.62 -36.68
CA GLY A 562 -8.66 22.44 -37.47
C GLY A 562 -10.02 22.57 -38.15
N ALA A 563 -10.50 21.47 -38.74
CA ALA A 563 -11.69 21.46 -39.61
C ALA A 563 -13.01 21.86 -38.91
N ASN A 564 -13.08 21.71 -37.57
CA ASN A 564 -14.26 22.02 -36.75
C ASN A 564 -14.01 23.21 -35.81
N ALA A 565 -13.12 24.14 -36.18
CA ALA A 565 -12.77 25.28 -35.35
C ALA A 565 -13.97 26.20 -35.05
N VAL A 566 -14.16 26.57 -33.79
CA VAL A 566 -15.13 27.58 -33.35
C VAL A 566 -14.43 28.93 -33.09
N PRO A 567 -15.14 30.07 -33.22
CA PRO A 567 -14.55 31.38 -32.97
C PRO A 567 -13.98 31.52 -31.55
N GLU A 568 -12.78 32.08 -31.45
CA GLU A 568 -12.16 32.45 -30.18
C GLU A 568 -13.04 33.46 -29.41
N GLY A 569 -13.18 33.28 -28.09
CA GLY A 569 -14.12 34.04 -27.25
C GLY A 569 -15.52 33.43 -27.12
N SER A 570 -15.81 32.30 -27.80
CA SER A 570 -17.02 31.51 -27.57
C SER A 570 -17.02 30.84 -26.20
N VAL A 571 -18.22 30.51 -25.68
CA VAL A 571 -18.39 29.79 -24.41
C VAL A 571 -19.27 28.57 -24.58
N THR A 572 -19.02 27.55 -23.76
CA THR A 572 -19.80 26.31 -23.69
C THR A 572 -20.14 25.99 -22.23
N LEU A 573 -20.94 24.95 -21.99
CA LEU A 573 -21.29 24.51 -20.65
C LEU A 573 -20.09 23.89 -19.93
N THR A 574 -19.95 24.15 -18.63
CA THR A 574 -18.90 23.54 -17.79
C THR A 574 -19.08 22.03 -17.68
N THR A 575 -20.32 21.58 -17.45
CA THR A 575 -20.73 20.18 -17.59
C THR A 575 -21.36 20.03 -18.97
N THR A 576 -20.81 19.16 -19.81
CA THR A 576 -21.31 18.99 -21.17
C THR A 576 -22.76 18.46 -21.15
N LYS A 577 -23.55 18.78 -22.17
CA LYS A 577 -24.91 18.23 -22.29
C LYS A 577 -24.92 16.69 -22.38
N HIS A 578 -23.82 16.10 -22.87
CA HIS A 578 -23.64 14.64 -22.94
C HIS A 578 -23.49 14.04 -21.53
N GLN A 579 -22.59 14.59 -20.71
CA GLN A 579 -22.40 14.15 -19.33
C GLN A 579 -23.67 14.35 -18.50
N GLU A 580 -24.39 15.45 -18.68
CA GLU A 580 -25.67 15.66 -18.00
C GLU A 580 -26.75 14.68 -18.49
N ALA A 581 -26.84 14.39 -19.80
CA ALA A 581 -27.78 13.40 -20.32
C ALA A 581 -27.49 11.98 -19.76
N TRP A 582 -26.22 11.60 -19.64
CA TRP A 582 -25.81 10.33 -19.03
C TRP A 582 -26.05 10.26 -17.52
N SER A 583 -26.24 11.39 -16.84
CA SER A 583 -26.67 11.39 -15.43
C SER A 583 -28.14 10.99 -15.24
N TYR A 584 -28.96 11.08 -16.31
CA TYR A 584 -30.37 10.71 -16.28
C TYR A 584 -30.63 9.29 -16.78
N LEU A 585 -29.78 8.79 -17.68
CA LEU A 585 -29.92 7.48 -18.32
C LEU A 585 -28.54 6.88 -18.60
N ARG A 586 -28.35 5.63 -18.21
CA ARG A 586 -27.26 4.80 -18.69
C ARG A 586 -27.76 3.95 -19.85
N SER A 587 -27.00 3.94 -20.96
CA SER A 587 -27.39 3.11 -22.10
C SER A 587 -26.95 1.66 -21.92
N ASN A 588 -27.83 0.75 -22.32
CA ASN A 588 -27.57 -0.68 -22.42
C ASN A 588 -27.55 -1.08 -23.90
N PHE A 589 -26.54 -0.60 -24.65
CA PHE A 589 -26.41 -0.82 -26.11
C PHE A 589 -25.89 -2.22 -26.49
N ALA A 590 -25.75 -3.14 -25.55
CA ALA A 590 -25.49 -4.54 -25.89
C ALA A 590 -26.60 -5.02 -26.85
N PRO A 591 -26.27 -5.67 -27.98
CA PRO A 591 -27.30 -6.16 -28.89
C PRO A 591 -28.20 -7.12 -28.12
N LEU A 592 -29.48 -6.72 -27.92
CA LEU A 592 -30.48 -7.61 -27.34
C LEU A 592 -30.42 -8.93 -28.11
N PRO A 593 -30.04 -10.05 -27.48
CA PRO A 593 -29.88 -11.29 -28.21
C PRO A 593 -31.22 -11.66 -28.85
N LEU A 594 -31.19 -12.10 -30.10
CA LEU A 594 -32.36 -12.51 -30.90
C LEU A 594 -33.20 -13.63 -30.25
N LYS A 595 -32.73 -14.19 -29.13
CA LYS A 595 -33.42 -15.06 -28.21
C LYS A 595 -33.20 -14.50 -26.81
N ASN A 596 -34.23 -14.50 -25.97
CA ASN A 596 -34.29 -13.99 -24.58
C ASN A 596 -33.25 -14.58 -23.59
N SER A 597 -31.97 -14.72 -23.95
CA SER A 597 -30.88 -15.19 -23.10
C SER A 597 -29.86 -14.07 -22.95
N ILE A 598 -30.00 -13.30 -21.88
CA ILE A 598 -29.01 -12.32 -21.43
C ILE A 598 -27.78 -13.11 -20.97
N ASP A 599 -26.58 -12.79 -21.48
CA ASP A 599 -25.32 -13.35 -20.94
C ASP A 599 -24.95 -12.55 -19.67
N PRO A 600 -25.06 -13.15 -18.47
CA PRO A 600 -24.87 -12.41 -17.22
C PRO A 600 -23.42 -11.95 -16.96
N ASN A 601 -22.44 -12.51 -17.70
CA ASN A 601 -21.03 -12.29 -17.41
C ASN A 601 -20.44 -11.08 -18.16
N GLU A 602 -20.91 -10.77 -19.37
CA GLU A 602 -20.46 -9.58 -20.11
C GLU A 602 -21.08 -8.29 -19.55
N ASP A 603 -22.37 -8.30 -19.20
CA ASP A 603 -23.06 -7.10 -18.70
C ASP A 603 -22.67 -6.72 -17.26
N ARG A 604 -22.33 -7.69 -16.40
CA ARG A 604 -21.83 -7.40 -15.04
C ARG A 604 -20.44 -6.77 -15.01
N LEU A 605 -19.64 -6.96 -16.06
CA LEU A 605 -18.30 -6.39 -16.19
C LEU A 605 -18.37 -4.89 -16.51
N LEU A 606 -19.37 -4.49 -17.28
CA LEU A 606 -19.59 -3.10 -17.69
C LEU A 606 -20.56 -2.36 -16.78
N SER A 607 -21.54 -3.05 -16.19
CA SER A 607 -22.63 -2.50 -15.35
C SER A 607 -22.92 -3.43 -14.17
N PRO A 608 -22.03 -3.49 -13.15
CA PRO A 608 -22.11 -4.46 -12.05
C PRO A 608 -23.34 -4.29 -11.14
N ASP A 609 -23.96 -3.13 -11.24
CA ASP A 609 -25.10 -2.65 -10.47
C ASP A 609 -26.45 -2.89 -11.18
N ILE A 610 -26.45 -3.35 -12.44
CA ILE A 610 -27.68 -3.56 -13.21
C ILE A 610 -28.42 -4.83 -12.76
N ASP A 611 -29.73 -4.72 -12.51
CA ASP A 611 -30.58 -5.91 -12.38
C ASP A 611 -30.83 -6.50 -13.78
N LEU A 612 -30.24 -7.66 -14.06
CA LEU A 612 -30.36 -8.27 -15.38
C LEU A 612 -31.78 -8.74 -15.71
N GLU A 613 -32.63 -9.00 -14.70
CA GLU A 613 -34.01 -9.43 -14.94
C GLU A 613 -34.94 -8.25 -15.22
N GLU A 614 -34.75 -7.12 -14.55
CA GLU A 614 -35.59 -5.92 -14.70
C GLU A 614 -34.96 -4.87 -15.64
N ASP A 615 -33.77 -4.39 -15.30
CA ASP A 615 -33.06 -3.30 -16.01
C ASP A 615 -32.36 -3.76 -17.28
N GLY A 616 -31.87 -5.01 -17.33
CA GLY A 616 -31.18 -5.60 -18.47
C GLY A 616 -32.03 -5.70 -19.75
N LYS A 617 -33.35 -5.56 -19.62
CA LYS A 617 -34.31 -5.56 -20.75
C LYS A 617 -34.60 -4.16 -21.30
N LEU A 618 -34.15 -3.11 -20.61
CA LEU A 618 -34.34 -1.72 -21.01
C LEU A 618 -33.14 -1.24 -21.80
N MET A 619 -33.36 -0.57 -22.94
CA MET A 619 -32.27 0.10 -23.69
C MET A 619 -31.58 1.20 -22.88
N PHE A 620 -32.29 1.77 -21.90
CA PHE A 620 -31.75 2.76 -20.99
C PHE A 620 -32.23 2.43 -19.57
N ALA A 621 -31.29 2.30 -18.63
CA ALA A 621 -31.57 1.99 -17.23
C ALA A 621 -30.80 2.96 -16.30
N CYS A 622 -31.25 3.06 -15.04
CA CYS A 622 -30.59 3.83 -13.98
C CYS A 622 -30.68 3.02 -12.68
N PRO A 623 -29.90 1.92 -12.56
CA PRO A 623 -30.04 0.94 -11.48
C PRO A 623 -29.75 1.53 -10.10
N GLU A 624 -28.97 2.61 -10.03
CA GLU A 624 -28.53 3.24 -8.80
C GLU A 624 -29.70 3.74 -7.95
N ALA A 625 -30.79 4.20 -8.57
CA ALA A 625 -31.97 4.70 -7.86
C ALA A 625 -32.73 3.58 -7.13
N MET A 626 -32.85 2.40 -7.75
CA MET A 626 -33.50 1.24 -7.15
C MET A 626 -32.64 0.63 -6.03
N LEU A 627 -31.33 0.49 -6.27
CA LEU A 627 -30.39 0.05 -5.23
C LEU A 627 -30.38 1.01 -4.04
N THR A 628 -30.44 2.31 -4.30
CA THR A 628 -30.59 3.32 -3.23
C THR A 628 -31.87 3.08 -2.46
N LEU A 629 -32.99 2.88 -3.15
CA LEU A 629 -34.30 2.64 -2.54
C LEU A 629 -34.30 1.41 -1.62
N GLN A 630 -33.73 0.30 -2.09
CA GLN A 630 -33.62 -0.97 -1.34
C GLN A 630 -32.74 -0.85 -0.08
N ASN A 631 -31.73 0.01 -0.08
CA ASN A 631 -30.79 0.16 1.03
C ASN A 631 -31.25 1.16 2.10
N LEU A 632 -32.28 1.97 1.84
CA LEU A 632 -32.78 2.98 2.79
C LEU A 632 -33.19 2.40 4.16
N PRO A 633 -33.89 1.25 4.27
CA PRO A 633 -34.23 0.67 5.56
C PRO A 633 -33.01 0.26 6.40
N LEU A 634 -31.86 0.08 5.77
CA LEU A 634 -30.63 -0.37 6.41
C LEU A 634 -29.76 0.80 6.91
N LEU A 635 -30.21 2.04 6.72
CA LEU A 635 -29.46 3.20 7.18
C LEU A 635 -29.56 3.37 8.69
N ARG A 636 -28.39 3.59 9.30
CA ARG A 636 -28.27 3.99 10.71
C ARG A 636 -28.60 5.47 10.98
N PRO A 637 -28.18 6.46 10.15
CA PRO A 637 -28.55 7.85 10.40
C PRO A 637 -30.04 8.08 10.18
N SER A 638 -30.61 9.04 10.91
CA SER A 638 -32.00 9.46 10.67
C SER A 638 -32.12 10.12 9.31
N VAL A 639 -33.15 9.76 8.54
CA VAL A 639 -33.39 10.31 7.20
C VAL A 639 -34.65 11.17 7.23
N ILE A 640 -34.55 12.42 6.76
CA ILE A 640 -35.70 13.29 6.51
C ILE A 640 -35.85 13.50 5.00
N TRP A 641 -37.09 13.40 4.54
CA TRP A 641 -37.46 13.66 3.16
C TRP A 641 -38.14 15.03 3.05
N ILE A 642 -37.65 15.85 2.14
CA ILE A 642 -38.17 17.19 1.88
C ILE A 642 -38.62 17.26 0.43
N TYR A 643 -39.90 17.52 0.22
CA TYR A 643 -40.49 17.63 -1.11
C TYR A 643 -41.17 18.98 -1.31
N GLY A 644 -41.02 19.53 -2.50
CA GLY A 644 -41.83 20.62 -2.99
C GLY A 644 -43.29 20.19 -3.10
N ALA A 645 -44.19 21.00 -2.54
CA ALA A 645 -45.62 20.68 -2.49
C ALA A 645 -46.20 20.29 -3.85
N ASP A 646 -45.79 21.01 -4.90
CA ASP A 646 -46.29 20.84 -6.27
C ASP A 646 -45.32 20.02 -7.16
N SER A 647 -44.42 19.20 -6.58
CA SER A 647 -43.46 18.39 -7.36
C SER A 647 -44.18 17.43 -8.32
N PRO A 648 -43.89 17.51 -9.64
CA PRO A 648 -44.48 16.61 -10.63
C PRO A 648 -43.78 15.23 -10.68
N ILE A 649 -42.62 15.10 -10.03
CA ILE A 649 -41.80 13.89 -10.02
C ILE A 649 -42.19 13.02 -8.82
N ASN A 650 -42.17 13.61 -7.62
CA ASN A 650 -42.60 12.95 -6.40
C ASN A 650 -44.07 13.31 -6.17
N VAL A 651 -45.03 12.58 -6.74
CA VAL A 651 -46.47 12.87 -6.50
C VAL A 651 -46.90 12.44 -5.09
N HIS A 652 -48.05 12.93 -4.62
CA HIS A 652 -48.54 12.68 -3.26
C HIS A 652 -48.55 11.19 -2.86
N SER A 653 -49.00 10.30 -3.74
CA SER A 653 -49.05 8.87 -3.44
C SER A 653 -47.66 8.25 -3.24
N LEU A 654 -46.66 8.64 -4.06
CA LEU A 654 -45.28 8.15 -3.92
C LEU A 654 -44.60 8.72 -2.68
N ARG A 655 -44.99 9.93 -2.30
CA ARG A 655 -44.54 10.59 -1.06
C ARG A 655 -45.05 9.85 0.17
N GLU A 656 -46.34 9.52 0.21
CA GLU A 656 -46.95 8.73 1.29
C GLU A 656 -46.32 7.34 1.38
N GLU A 657 -46.18 6.64 0.26
CA GLU A 657 -45.53 5.32 0.21
C GLU A 657 -44.10 5.36 0.77
N LYS A 658 -43.32 6.38 0.42
CA LYS A 658 -41.94 6.52 0.93
C LYS A 658 -41.93 6.84 2.42
N ALA A 659 -42.89 7.62 2.89
CA ALA A 659 -42.99 7.94 4.31
C ALA A 659 -43.40 6.73 5.16
N GLU A 660 -44.29 5.88 4.64
CA GLU A 660 -44.72 4.65 5.30
C GLU A 660 -43.59 3.62 5.37
N ASN A 661 -42.78 3.49 4.31
CA ASN A 661 -41.79 2.42 4.18
C ASN A 661 -40.36 2.83 4.60
N TYR A 662 -39.99 4.11 4.54
CA TYR A 662 -38.59 4.55 4.60
C TYR A 662 -38.30 5.78 5.49
N GLY A 663 -39.24 6.20 6.37
CA GLY A 663 -39.03 7.25 7.40
C GLY A 663 -40.06 8.40 7.38
N TYR A 664 -39.98 9.40 8.27
CA TYR A 664 -40.97 10.49 8.32
C TYR A 664 -40.74 11.57 7.23
N GLY A 665 -41.81 11.99 6.53
CA GLY A 665 -41.77 13.03 5.49
C GLY A 665 -42.31 14.39 5.96
N ASP A 666 -41.61 15.48 5.63
CA ASP A 666 -42.05 16.87 5.93
C ASP A 666 -42.42 17.61 4.63
N TRP A 667 -43.70 17.98 4.51
CA TRP A 667 -44.30 18.53 3.28
C TRP A 667 -44.33 20.06 3.29
N ARG A 668 -43.17 20.72 3.46
CA ARG A 668 -43.14 22.19 3.53
C ARG A 668 -43.31 22.81 2.14
N LYS A 669 -44.26 23.74 2.01
CA LYS A 669 -44.35 24.65 0.87
C LYS A 669 -43.16 25.60 0.88
N TRP A 670 -42.14 25.33 0.06
CA TRP A 670 -41.24 26.40 -0.42
C TRP A 670 -41.98 27.19 -1.50
N ARG A 671 -42.79 28.16 -1.08
CA ARG A 671 -43.15 29.28 -1.95
C ARG A 671 -42.04 30.30 -1.78
N GLY A 672 -41.15 30.40 -2.77
CA GLY A 672 -40.28 31.56 -2.89
C GLY A 672 -41.16 32.79 -3.14
N ASN A 673 -41.07 33.76 -2.22
CA ASN A 673 -41.32 35.16 -2.56
C ASN A 673 -40.02 35.75 -3.10
#